data_AF-A0A402A052-F1
#
_entry.id   AF-A0A402A052-F1
#
_cell.length_a   1.000
_cell.length_b   1.000
_cell.length_c   1.000
_cell.angle_alpha   90.00
_cell.angle_beta   90.00
_cell.angle_gamma   90.00
#
_symmetry.space_group_name_H-M   'P 1'
#
loop_
_entity.id
_entity.type
_entity.pdbx_description
1 polymer ?
#
loop_
_entity_poly.entity_id
_entity_poly.type
_entity_poly.pdbx_seq_one_letter_code
_entity_poly.pdbx_strand_id
1 'polypeptide(L)'
;MLNSPIPPDIDVTTHLQNVIAGWKGDRLGYQLDRLYQDCLDVVGKDKQLLPLRIMAVKAMDSTQLRQVLRSRSYQIQYGVDPIGRFDAILIPYRVSGIYGFLFAYEEELSVRDQVALFAHAVGHLLHNHSQRLVDNAPSLDPEADEAHTDRLAELRYLDSEQNRNYVDRVILNEFPLLTSLIEVADESPIIQNRAIRQLEPLLRASGWAEDYIKTPYIYTAGRIIPHSQQRGKSLKIDALLRGERLSLPLAAVHFQRDNESILEAERRLRQAARQLCVPFAYLVLQSQSQTVEITEMDWTSGDLVLSQLSYFPEREALVRRWLASQKITDVAARDALAYPYYADPPLRYYQETAVTRAVVATLQAQRGLRERKILLTLATGTGKTRVAFQILWKLKKSFQVKNVLFLADRGYLLDQAQTQTFWPFGDAIKRGLGERDTAHDVLFGTYQWIANPQDEEKRYQTYPPDYFDVIVVDECHRGSAAENSSWRKVLEHFSGAVQIGLTATPLSTKDVQTSHYFGPSLYTYSLSQGINDGYLAPYNVRLIQIGKEEPSTQKRLPQETQETVDEEIVMKTGKVMRQYTQVIAEHLAAYLQRQEHPRDHKTIVFCVNNEHADEMRQRLIEACAGWSRAGDIVRIVNDDGAEGKRDLDAFCSIEKRQPVIVTTSQLLSTGIDVPTCRTIVFARGVGSMVEFKQIIGRGTRLVEETKRWFTILDYAGAIKHFFDPDFDGEPTSIQTEEIDVDAAPAASVDEEPSEQPGEESTPAAGATEVQQEPTPHTEPLPDEQTAAALFGGQIPQATSPGAVSDGKEDYVADTQGGSEKPLLMSGTDKPEAPVEGAQASATTTATFQNSGTESEQEEPVTVCQASCSTTASTASTEPARPVAIAQPVAQADGESVRKARQQTAQEPEPVSHVIQGANGHRFKVVGEKWYELDASGRQLREGTKREFVAQSLRDLVKSPQELYSYWVNGEERKLLIDQLKEDVVGLDTLAAEMNLPEVDYYDLLRHVLFDLPLLTRPERVEQLRSRHPAFIERFAASPLALFVLEGLLEIYSTRPDVNFDSGWLEFVQITPKRTKQELMQEIKRANGGKAYLQTMEELQKLLYEDDQVSIDQ
;
A
#
# COMPACT_ATOMS: atom_id res chain seq x y z
N MET A 1 -48.16 -1.64 14.20
CA MET A 1 -48.13 -1.66 15.68
C MET A 1 -47.11 -0.59 16.08
N LEU A 2 -47.56 0.60 16.49
CA LEU A 2 -46.67 1.79 16.64
C LEU A 2 -46.95 2.63 17.89
N ASN A 3 -47.86 2.21 18.78
CA ASN A 3 -48.22 2.94 20.00
C ASN A 3 -47.96 2.06 21.23
N SER A 4 -46.67 1.81 21.50
CA SER A 4 -46.21 1.15 22.73
C SER A 4 -45.13 2.05 23.36
N PRO A 5 -45.12 2.24 24.69
CA PRO A 5 -44.10 3.06 25.35
C PRO A 5 -42.71 2.44 25.17
N ILE A 6 -41.70 3.30 25.02
CA ILE A 6 -40.30 2.90 24.83
C ILE A 6 -39.83 2.09 26.06
N PRO A 7 -39.27 0.88 25.89
CA PRO A 7 -38.65 0.13 26.99
C PRO A 7 -37.44 0.91 27.57
N PRO A 8 -37.24 0.89 28.89
CA PRO A 8 -36.29 1.79 29.56
C PRO A 8 -34.81 1.59 29.16
N ASP A 9 -34.46 0.46 28.55
CA ASP A 9 -33.08 0.11 28.16
C ASP A 9 -32.73 0.44 26.69
N ILE A 10 -33.62 1.08 25.92
CA ILE A 10 -33.37 1.39 24.50
C ILE A 10 -32.93 2.85 24.32
N ASP A 11 -31.69 3.02 23.86
CA ASP A 11 -31.14 4.32 23.41
C ASP A 11 -32.00 4.95 22.29
N VAL A 12 -32.30 6.24 22.45
CA VAL A 12 -33.12 7.04 21.52
C VAL A 12 -32.46 7.16 20.14
N THR A 13 -31.13 7.24 20.07
CA THR A 13 -30.37 7.32 18.82
C THR A 13 -30.53 6.03 18.00
N THR A 14 -30.36 4.89 18.65
CA THR A 14 -30.60 3.55 18.09
C THR A 14 -32.08 3.37 17.71
N HIS A 15 -33.03 3.84 18.53
CA HIS A 15 -34.45 3.73 18.20
C HIS A 15 -34.82 4.55 16.95
N LEU A 16 -34.33 5.80 16.85
CA LEU A 16 -34.58 6.68 15.72
C LEU A 16 -34.06 6.09 14.40
N GLN A 17 -32.83 5.55 14.40
CA GLN A 17 -32.26 4.85 13.24
C GLN A 17 -33.15 3.68 12.78
N ASN A 18 -33.64 2.87 13.72
CA ASN A 18 -34.52 1.73 13.42
C ASN A 18 -35.89 2.15 12.86
N VAL A 19 -36.45 3.29 13.30
CA VAL A 19 -37.71 3.81 12.75
C VAL A 19 -37.53 4.33 11.33
N ILE A 20 -36.42 5.04 11.03
CA ILE A 20 -36.12 5.55 9.69
C ILE A 20 -35.80 4.40 8.73
N ALA A 21 -34.87 3.51 9.07
CA ALA A 21 -34.48 2.37 8.23
C ALA A 21 -35.61 1.32 8.09
N GLY A 22 -36.48 1.19 9.09
CA GLY A 22 -37.63 0.27 9.08
C GLY A 22 -38.86 0.77 8.34
N TRP A 23 -38.89 2.04 7.90
CA TRP A 23 -40.06 2.68 7.33
C TRP A 23 -40.44 2.09 5.95
N LYS A 24 -41.74 1.90 5.73
CA LYS A 24 -42.30 1.28 4.51
C LYS A 24 -43.44 2.11 3.89
N GLY A 25 -43.50 3.40 4.24
CA GLY A 25 -44.53 4.32 3.73
C GLY A 25 -44.37 4.65 2.25
N ASP A 26 -43.15 4.53 1.71
CA ASP A 26 -42.84 4.57 0.28
C ASP A 26 -43.70 3.60 -0.53
N ARG A 27 -43.84 2.35 -0.05
CA ARG A 27 -44.64 1.27 -0.67
C ARG A 27 -46.14 1.43 -0.43
N LEU A 28 -46.54 2.33 0.47
CA LEU A 28 -47.93 2.61 0.84
C LEU A 28 -48.43 3.97 0.31
N GLY A 29 -47.59 4.71 -0.41
CA GLY A 29 -47.93 6.03 -0.97
C GLY A 29 -48.00 7.16 0.07
N TYR A 30 -47.35 7.00 1.23
CA TYR A 30 -47.24 8.06 2.24
C TYR A 30 -46.13 9.06 1.89
N GLN A 31 -46.28 10.31 2.32
CA GLN A 31 -45.29 11.38 2.13
C GLN A 31 -44.29 11.42 3.29
N LEU A 32 -43.13 12.07 3.09
CA LEU A 32 -42.06 12.20 4.08
C LEU A 32 -42.54 12.81 5.41
N ASP A 33 -43.51 13.73 5.37
CA ASP A 33 -44.19 14.31 6.55
C ASP A 33 -44.68 13.26 7.55
N ARG A 34 -45.08 12.07 7.09
CA ARG A 34 -45.50 10.97 7.98
C ARG A 34 -44.31 10.38 8.74
N LEU A 35 -43.20 10.07 8.05
CA LEU A 35 -41.98 9.61 8.70
C LEU A 35 -41.45 10.66 9.69
N TYR A 36 -41.44 11.93 9.29
CA TYR A 36 -40.98 13.00 10.16
C TYR A 36 -41.80 13.10 11.46
N GLN A 37 -43.13 12.92 11.40
CA GLN A 37 -43.94 12.83 12.63
C GLN A 37 -43.66 11.55 13.42
N ASP A 38 -43.53 10.39 12.75
CA ASP A 38 -43.15 9.12 13.41
C ASP A 38 -41.80 9.26 14.16
N CYS A 39 -40.86 10.05 13.64
CA CYS A 39 -39.58 10.38 14.27
C CYS A 39 -39.69 11.39 15.42
N LEU A 40 -40.54 12.41 15.30
CA LEU A 40 -40.79 13.37 16.38
C LEU A 40 -41.38 12.68 17.63
N ASP A 41 -42.24 11.68 17.43
CA ASP A 41 -42.85 10.90 18.51
C ASP A 41 -41.81 10.03 19.26
N VAL A 42 -40.72 9.63 18.59
CA VAL A 42 -39.56 8.93 19.22
C VAL A 42 -38.67 9.89 20.02
N VAL A 43 -38.31 11.03 19.44
CA VAL A 43 -37.34 11.98 20.03
C VAL A 43 -37.97 12.85 21.14
N GLY A 44 -39.29 13.08 21.08
CA GLY A 44 -40.08 13.70 22.14
C GLY A 44 -39.66 15.13 22.49
N LYS A 45 -38.79 15.28 23.50
CA LYS A 45 -38.27 16.58 23.95
C LYS A 45 -36.94 16.97 23.32
N ASP A 46 -36.11 16.01 22.89
CA ASP A 46 -34.70 16.25 22.59
C ASP A 46 -34.45 16.67 21.13
N LYS A 47 -35.05 17.80 20.76
CA LYS A 47 -35.23 18.25 19.36
C LYS A 47 -33.95 18.64 18.62
N GLN A 48 -32.77 18.36 19.17
CA GLN A 48 -31.49 18.54 18.48
C GLN A 48 -31.16 17.36 17.54
N LEU A 49 -31.75 16.18 17.76
CA LEU A 49 -31.51 14.97 16.97
C LEU A 49 -32.24 14.96 15.60
N LEU A 50 -33.04 15.99 15.30
CA LEU A 50 -33.85 16.10 14.08
C LEU A 50 -33.85 17.52 13.54
N PRO A 51 -34.06 17.74 12.22
CA PRO A 51 -34.37 19.05 11.69
C PRO A 51 -35.63 19.60 12.38
N LEU A 52 -35.64 20.88 12.74
CA LEU A 52 -36.78 21.53 13.40
C LEU A 52 -38.03 21.60 12.49
N ARG A 53 -37.82 21.54 11.17
CA ARG A 53 -38.83 21.44 10.10
C ARG A 53 -38.25 20.75 8.87
N ILE A 54 -39.11 20.11 8.09
CA ILE A 54 -38.84 19.69 6.71
C ILE A 54 -39.64 20.53 5.70
N MET A 55 -39.20 20.60 4.43
CA MET A 55 -39.85 21.40 3.38
C MET A 55 -39.57 20.90 1.95
N ALA A 56 -40.61 20.54 1.21
CA ALA A 56 -40.51 20.30 -0.24
C ALA A 56 -40.35 21.63 -1.02
N VAL A 57 -39.53 21.63 -2.08
CA VAL A 57 -39.36 22.72 -3.06
C VAL A 57 -39.28 22.11 -4.46
N LYS A 58 -39.90 22.74 -5.48
CA LYS A 58 -39.80 22.31 -6.88
C LYS A 58 -38.58 22.93 -7.57
N ALA A 59 -37.90 22.15 -8.40
CA ALA A 59 -36.73 22.57 -9.17
C ALA A 59 -35.66 23.21 -8.26
N MET A 60 -35.13 22.40 -7.33
CA MET A 60 -34.32 22.85 -6.21
C MET A 60 -32.99 23.48 -6.63
N ASP A 61 -32.98 24.81 -6.66
CA ASP A 61 -31.78 25.65 -6.71
C ASP A 61 -31.87 26.78 -5.66
N SER A 62 -30.79 27.55 -5.53
CA SER A 62 -30.73 28.66 -4.58
C SER A 62 -31.71 29.81 -4.88
N THR A 63 -32.23 29.94 -6.11
CA THR A 63 -33.22 30.95 -6.49
C THR A 63 -34.62 30.55 -6.00
N GLN A 64 -35.06 29.33 -6.31
CA GLN A 64 -36.36 28.80 -5.89
C GLN A 64 -36.42 28.67 -4.37
N LEU A 65 -35.35 28.17 -3.74
CA LEU A 65 -35.24 28.08 -2.29
C LEU A 65 -35.42 29.46 -1.63
N ARG A 66 -34.70 30.48 -2.10
CA ARG A 66 -34.84 31.87 -1.62
C ARG A 66 -36.26 32.43 -1.83
N GLN A 67 -36.91 32.12 -2.94
CA GLN A 67 -38.29 32.55 -3.21
C GLN A 67 -39.28 31.93 -2.22
N VAL A 68 -39.19 30.61 -1.99
CA VAL A 68 -40.06 29.91 -1.03
C VAL A 68 -39.82 30.39 0.40
N LEU A 69 -38.57 30.55 0.83
CA LEU A 69 -38.24 30.98 2.18
C LEU A 69 -38.71 32.41 2.48
N ARG A 70 -38.55 33.35 1.52
CA ARG A 70 -39.08 34.73 1.62
C ARG A 70 -40.60 34.75 1.76
N SER A 71 -41.31 33.84 1.10
CA SER A 71 -42.79 33.79 1.15
C SER A 71 -43.35 33.39 2.53
N ARG A 72 -42.52 32.83 3.42
CA ARG A 72 -42.92 32.29 4.74
C ARG A 72 -42.30 33.04 5.94
N SER A 73 -41.72 34.22 5.72
CA SER A 73 -41.17 35.10 6.77
C SER A 73 -40.05 34.48 7.62
N TYR A 74 -39.29 33.54 7.07
CA TYR A 74 -38.17 32.93 7.78
C TYR A 74 -36.94 33.86 7.82
N GLN A 75 -36.40 34.09 9.02
CA GLN A 75 -35.06 34.64 9.19
C GLN A 75 -34.05 33.50 9.06
N ILE A 76 -33.32 33.50 7.95
CA ILE A 76 -32.27 32.54 7.62
C ILE A 76 -31.06 33.36 7.17
N GLN A 77 -29.91 32.98 7.70
CA GLN A 77 -28.61 33.53 7.33
C GLN A 77 -27.88 32.48 6.48
N TYR A 78 -27.05 32.97 5.56
CA TYR A 78 -26.14 32.15 4.75
C TYR A 78 -24.76 32.80 4.88
N GLY A 79 -23.79 32.11 5.47
CA GLY A 79 -22.38 32.51 5.42
C GLY A 79 -21.84 32.41 3.98
N VAL A 80 -22.25 31.34 3.27
CA VAL A 80 -21.96 31.09 1.86
C VAL A 80 -23.25 30.67 1.14
N ASP A 81 -23.48 31.20 -0.06
CA ASP A 81 -24.62 30.81 -0.90
C ASP A 81 -24.38 29.42 -1.56
N PRO A 82 -25.33 28.48 -1.51
CA PRO A 82 -25.24 27.23 -2.25
C PRO A 82 -25.34 27.47 -3.76
N ILE A 83 -24.40 26.92 -4.54
CA ILE A 83 -24.26 27.18 -5.98
C ILE A 83 -24.73 25.97 -6.81
N GLY A 84 -25.65 26.21 -7.74
CA GLY A 84 -26.19 25.20 -8.66
C GLY A 84 -27.46 24.51 -8.15
N ARG A 85 -27.85 23.40 -8.81
CA ARG A 85 -28.95 22.51 -8.38
C ARG A 85 -28.46 21.55 -7.29
N PHE A 86 -29.31 21.19 -6.35
CA PHE A 86 -29.06 20.17 -5.32
C PHE A 86 -30.36 19.39 -5.06
N ASP A 87 -30.27 18.21 -4.45
CA ASP A 87 -31.42 17.32 -4.24
C ASP A 87 -32.02 17.52 -2.83
N ALA A 88 -31.19 17.88 -1.86
CA ALA A 88 -31.59 18.36 -0.54
C ALA A 88 -30.57 19.35 0.06
N ILE A 89 -30.96 20.01 1.15
CA ILE A 89 -30.14 20.96 1.90
C ILE A 89 -30.54 21.01 3.38
N LEU A 90 -29.55 21.01 4.29
CA LEU A 90 -29.68 21.40 5.69
C LEU A 90 -29.28 22.87 5.85
N ILE A 91 -30.17 23.69 6.40
CA ILE A 91 -30.01 25.15 6.52
C ILE A 91 -30.08 25.57 8.00
N PRO A 92 -29.11 26.33 8.53
CA PRO A 92 -29.22 26.94 9.86
C PRO A 92 -30.49 27.80 10.00
N TYR A 93 -31.16 27.67 11.14
CA TYR A 93 -32.44 28.30 11.40
C TYR A 93 -32.52 28.82 12.85
N ARG A 94 -32.87 30.10 12.99
CA ARG A 94 -32.88 30.80 14.27
C ARG A 94 -34.23 31.45 14.55
N VAL A 95 -34.88 31.07 15.66
CA VAL A 95 -36.12 31.69 16.12
C VAL A 95 -36.10 31.87 17.63
N SER A 96 -36.32 33.10 18.09
CA SER A 96 -36.49 33.44 19.52
C SER A 96 -35.36 32.94 20.44
N GLY A 97 -34.13 32.87 19.94
CA GLY A 97 -32.95 32.36 20.67
C GLY A 97 -32.72 30.85 20.58
N ILE A 98 -33.59 30.10 19.90
CA ILE A 98 -33.36 28.69 19.59
C ILE A 98 -32.65 28.58 18.24
N TYR A 99 -31.55 27.84 18.21
CA TYR A 99 -30.85 27.42 17.00
C TYR A 99 -31.18 25.97 16.63
N GLY A 100 -31.01 25.63 15.37
CA GLY A 100 -31.15 24.28 14.83
C GLY A 100 -31.18 24.32 13.31
N PHE A 101 -31.61 23.24 12.67
CA PHE A 101 -31.63 23.14 11.20
C PHE A 101 -33.04 23.03 10.62
N LEU A 102 -33.22 23.55 9.42
CA LEU A 102 -34.36 23.27 8.54
C LEU A 102 -33.86 22.44 7.35
N PHE A 103 -34.51 21.31 7.10
CA PHE A 103 -34.21 20.44 5.96
C PHE A 103 -35.14 20.77 4.80
N ALA A 104 -34.60 20.97 3.60
CA ALA A 104 -35.39 21.13 2.38
C ALA A 104 -34.97 20.12 1.32
N TYR A 105 -35.92 19.64 0.51
CA TYR A 105 -35.71 18.60 -0.51
C TYR A 105 -36.50 18.87 -1.80
N GLU A 106 -36.02 18.34 -2.92
CA GLU A 106 -36.67 18.41 -4.24
C GLU A 106 -38.00 17.61 -4.25
N GLU A 107 -39.11 18.27 -4.62
CA GLU A 107 -40.45 17.67 -4.59
C GLU A 107 -40.64 16.55 -5.63
N GLU A 108 -39.90 16.60 -6.73
CA GLU A 108 -40.01 15.65 -7.86
C GLU A 108 -39.27 14.32 -7.64
N LEU A 109 -38.50 14.19 -6.55
CA LEU A 109 -37.85 12.93 -6.15
C LEU A 109 -38.87 11.87 -5.72
N SER A 110 -38.54 10.58 -5.89
CA SER A 110 -39.40 9.52 -5.33
C SER A 110 -39.41 9.58 -3.80
N VAL A 111 -40.49 9.13 -3.15
CA VAL A 111 -40.59 9.12 -1.68
C VAL A 111 -39.41 8.37 -1.03
N ARG A 112 -38.92 7.30 -1.67
CA ARG A 112 -37.73 6.57 -1.19
C ARG A 112 -36.48 7.44 -1.23
N ASP A 113 -36.29 8.21 -2.29
CA ASP A 113 -35.15 9.12 -2.46
C ASP A 113 -35.21 10.29 -1.46
N GLN A 114 -36.42 10.82 -1.21
CA GLN A 114 -36.67 11.83 -0.17
C GLN A 114 -36.33 11.29 1.23
N VAL A 115 -36.74 10.05 1.54
CA VAL A 115 -36.42 9.35 2.81
C VAL A 115 -34.92 9.10 2.95
N ALA A 116 -34.22 8.75 1.87
CA ALA A 116 -32.77 8.54 1.88
C ALA A 116 -31.99 9.83 2.19
N LEU A 117 -32.36 10.95 1.57
CA LEU A 117 -31.75 12.26 1.85
C LEU A 117 -32.07 12.75 3.27
N PHE A 118 -33.31 12.52 3.75
CA PHE A 118 -33.68 12.79 5.13
C PHE A 118 -32.88 11.94 6.13
N ALA A 119 -32.65 10.66 5.83
CA ALA A 119 -31.83 9.77 6.64
C ALA A 119 -30.37 10.27 6.75
N HIS A 120 -29.77 10.71 5.64
CA HIS A 120 -28.44 11.33 5.64
C HIS A 120 -28.38 12.58 6.54
N ALA A 121 -29.37 13.46 6.36
CA ALA A 121 -29.49 14.69 7.14
C ALA A 121 -29.70 14.44 8.65
N VAL A 122 -30.38 13.36 9.04
CA VAL A 122 -30.47 12.93 10.44
C VAL A 122 -29.14 12.37 10.94
N GLY A 123 -28.41 11.60 10.12
CA GLY A 123 -27.08 11.10 10.46
C GLY A 123 -26.09 12.21 10.83
N HIS A 124 -26.07 13.32 10.07
CA HIS A 124 -25.30 14.54 10.42
C HIS A 124 -25.64 15.08 11.82
N LEU A 125 -26.92 15.10 12.20
CA LEU A 125 -27.35 15.59 13.52
C LEU A 125 -27.01 14.61 14.65
N LEU A 126 -27.05 13.30 14.37
CA LEU A 126 -26.61 12.27 15.32
C LEU A 126 -25.09 12.33 15.54
N HIS A 127 -24.28 12.55 14.49
CA HIS A 127 -22.83 12.78 14.62
C HIS A 127 -22.54 14.03 15.46
N ASN A 128 -23.21 15.14 15.17
CA ASN A 128 -23.09 16.37 15.97
C ASN A 128 -23.45 16.17 17.44
N HIS A 129 -24.42 15.30 17.76
CA HIS A 129 -24.75 14.95 19.13
C HIS A 129 -23.67 14.06 19.76
N SER A 130 -23.18 13.05 19.03
CA SER A 130 -22.08 12.16 19.40
C SER A 130 -20.81 12.95 19.79
N GLN A 131 -20.37 13.88 18.93
CA GLN A 131 -19.22 14.75 19.21
C GLN A 131 -19.40 15.59 20.49
N ARG A 132 -20.59 16.18 20.69
CA ARG A 132 -20.90 16.97 21.89
C ARG A 132 -20.94 16.16 23.19
N LEU A 133 -21.13 14.85 23.13
CA LEU A 133 -21.07 13.96 24.31
C LEU A 133 -19.62 13.60 24.71
N VAL A 134 -18.64 13.86 23.84
CA VAL A 134 -17.20 13.66 24.09
C VAL A 134 -16.42 14.98 24.09
N ASP A 135 -17.12 16.10 24.37
CA ASP A 135 -16.59 17.48 24.39
C ASP A 135 -15.90 17.96 23.07
N ASN A 136 -16.13 17.27 21.96
CA ASN A 136 -15.64 17.65 20.63
C ASN A 136 -16.54 18.69 19.94
N ALA A 137 -15.96 19.43 19.01
CA ALA A 137 -16.69 20.35 18.14
C ALA A 137 -17.61 19.60 17.15
N PRO A 138 -18.85 20.08 16.90
CA PRO A 138 -19.74 19.52 15.89
C PRO A 138 -19.21 19.77 14.47
N SER A 139 -19.47 18.84 13.54
CA SER A 139 -19.07 18.98 12.13
C SER A 139 -19.95 19.97 11.34
N LEU A 140 -21.18 20.21 11.80
CA LEU A 140 -22.08 21.25 11.28
C LEU A 140 -22.64 22.07 12.46
N ASP A 141 -22.09 23.26 12.69
CA ASP A 141 -22.57 24.17 13.75
C ASP A 141 -23.68 25.10 13.23
N PRO A 142 -24.91 25.07 13.79
CA PRO A 142 -25.97 26.00 13.41
C PRO A 142 -25.71 27.46 13.86
N GLU A 143 -24.67 27.76 14.63
CA GLU A 143 -24.21 29.14 14.91
C GLU A 143 -23.22 29.67 13.86
N ALA A 144 -22.68 28.83 12.96
CA ALA A 144 -21.73 29.23 11.93
C ALA A 144 -22.36 29.79 10.63
N ASP A 145 -23.70 29.80 10.51
CA ASP A 145 -24.47 30.20 9.33
C ASP A 145 -24.17 29.43 8.01
N GLU A 146 -23.42 28.32 8.06
CA GLU A 146 -23.11 27.47 6.90
C GLU A 146 -24.22 26.43 6.62
N ALA A 147 -24.58 26.26 5.34
CA ALA A 147 -25.62 25.33 4.90
C ALA A 147 -25.00 24.14 4.13
N HIS A 148 -25.41 22.92 4.48
CA HIS A 148 -24.91 21.67 3.89
C HIS A 148 -25.84 21.19 2.78
N THR A 149 -25.32 20.97 1.56
CA THR A 149 -26.10 20.56 0.38
C THR A 149 -25.77 19.15 -0.09
N ASP A 150 -26.81 18.37 -0.36
CA ASP A 150 -26.70 16.98 -0.81
C ASP A 150 -27.14 16.80 -2.27
N ARG A 151 -26.53 15.82 -2.94
CA ARG A 151 -27.11 15.16 -4.13
C ARG A 151 -27.11 13.65 -3.94
N LEU A 152 -28.25 13.02 -4.16
CA LEU A 152 -28.42 11.58 -3.92
C LEU A 152 -27.56 10.75 -4.88
N ALA A 153 -27.41 11.21 -6.12
CA ALA A 153 -26.52 10.59 -7.11
C ALA A 153 -25.02 10.81 -6.81
N GLU A 154 -24.67 11.55 -5.76
CA GLU A 154 -23.30 11.78 -5.29
C GLU A 154 -23.06 11.00 -3.99
N LEU A 155 -23.99 11.06 -3.03
CA LEU A 155 -24.01 10.20 -1.83
C LEU A 155 -23.96 8.70 -2.18
N ARG A 156 -24.68 8.28 -3.22
CA ARG A 156 -24.68 6.89 -3.74
C ARG A 156 -23.34 6.36 -4.24
N TYR A 157 -22.36 7.23 -4.52
CA TYR A 157 -21.11 6.90 -5.20
C TYR A 157 -19.90 7.68 -4.65
N LEU A 158 -19.88 7.93 -3.33
CA LEU A 158 -18.91 8.78 -2.60
C LEU A 158 -17.42 8.36 -2.66
N ASP A 159 -17.12 7.22 -3.31
CA ASP A 159 -15.75 6.75 -3.59
C ASP A 159 -15.13 7.35 -4.87
N SER A 160 -15.84 8.20 -5.62
CA SER A 160 -15.38 8.69 -6.93
C SER A 160 -15.40 10.22 -7.10
N GLU A 161 -14.34 10.70 -7.76
CA GLU A 161 -13.93 12.11 -7.93
C GLU A 161 -13.34 12.78 -6.67
N GLN A 162 -12.34 13.64 -6.89
CA GLN A 162 -11.59 14.32 -5.82
C GLN A 162 -12.40 15.51 -5.29
N ASN A 163 -12.35 15.75 -3.98
CA ASN A 163 -13.11 16.77 -3.24
C ASN A 163 -14.65 16.64 -3.33
N ARG A 164 -15.20 15.66 -2.58
CA ARG A 164 -16.50 15.80 -1.90
C ARG A 164 -16.37 15.42 -0.42
N ASN A 165 -17.36 15.82 0.37
CA ASN A 165 -17.19 16.13 1.80
C ASN A 165 -16.71 14.92 2.63
N TYR A 166 -15.67 15.13 3.43
CA TYR A 166 -15.18 14.14 4.40
C TYR A 166 -16.29 13.75 5.39
N VAL A 167 -17.05 14.74 5.86
CA VAL A 167 -18.16 14.55 6.81
C VAL A 167 -19.17 13.52 6.28
N ASP A 168 -19.57 13.60 5.00
CA ASP A 168 -20.55 12.67 4.44
C ASP A 168 -20.08 11.20 4.47
N ARG A 169 -18.78 10.97 4.25
CA ARG A 169 -18.19 9.62 4.38
C ARG A 169 -18.22 9.12 5.83
N VAL A 170 -17.93 10.01 6.80
CA VAL A 170 -18.05 9.69 8.23
C VAL A 170 -19.50 9.31 8.57
N ILE A 171 -20.50 10.10 8.15
CA ILE A 171 -21.92 9.80 8.35
C ILE A 171 -22.30 8.44 7.76
N LEU A 172 -21.89 8.14 6.52
CA LEU A 172 -22.23 6.86 5.88
C LEU A 172 -21.55 5.65 6.56
N ASN A 173 -20.38 5.84 7.17
CA ASN A 173 -19.67 4.78 7.89
C ASN A 173 -20.22 4.57 9.31
N GLU A 174 -20.61 5.64 10.02
CA GLU A 174 -21.06 5.61 11.42
C GLU A 174 -22.52 5.14 11.56
N PHE A 175 -23.41 5.46 10.60
CA PHE A 175 -24.84 5.14 10.67
C PHE A 175 -25.30 4.18 9.56
N PRO A 176 -24.77 2.93 9.49
CA PRO A 176 -25.01 2.00 8.37
C PRO A 176 -26.49 1.64 8.16
N LEU A 177 -27.33 1.74 9.20
CA LEU A 177 -28.79 1.60 9.08
C LEU A 177 -29.39 2.69 8.18
N LEU A 178 -28.94 3.94 8.31
CA LEU A 178 -29.37 5.08 7.51
C LEU A 178 -28.76 5.01 6.10
N THR A 179 -27.48 4.65 5.99
CA THR A 179 -26.75 4.42 4.73
C THR A 179 -27.48 3.47 3.79
N SER A 180 -28.08 2.40 4.32
CA SER A 180 -28.82 1.39 3.54
C SER A 180 -30.01 1.94 2.72
N LEU A 181 -30.53 3.13 3.06
CA LEU A 181 -31.60 3.80 2.31
C LEU A 181 -31.09 4.55 1.08
N ILE A 182 -29.91 5.18 1.22
CA ILE A 182 -29.19 5.92 0.17
C ILE A 182 -28.71 4.96 -0.91
N GLU A 183 -28.14 3.82 -0.50
CA GLU A 183 -27.66 2.78 -1.39
C GLU A 183 -28.68 2.40 -2.47
N VAL A 184 -28.19 2.24 -3.70
CA VAL A 184 -28.97 1.58 -4.76
C VAL A 184 -29.09 0.10 -4.40
N ALA A 185 -30.14 -0.19 -3.62
CA ALA A 185 -30.54 -1.50 -3.11
C ALA A 185 -30.25 -2.62 -4.11
N ASP A 186 -29.65 -3.69 -3.61
CA ASP A 186 -28.78 -4.50 -4.44
C ASP A 186 -29.50 -5.12 -5.63
N GLU A 187 -28.86 -5.02 -6.80
CA GLU A 187 -29.57 -5.21 -8.07
C GLU A 187 -30.00 -6.67 -8.21
N SER A 188 -31.31 -6.89 -8.04
CA SER A 188 -31.91 -8.22 -8.07
C SER A 188 -31.43 -9.00 -9.30
N PRO A 189 -30.99 -10.27 -9.14
CA PRO A 189 -30.59 -11.10 -10.27
C PRO A 189 -31.63 -11.18 -11.40
N ILE A 190 -32.91 -10.93 -11.11
CA ILE A 190 -33.99 -10.86 -12.10
C ILE A 190 -33.79 -9.69 -13.07
N ILE A 191 -33.40 -8.51 -12.57
CA ILE A 191 -33.19 -7.29 -13.37
C ILE A 191 -31.92 -7.46 -14.21
N GLN A 192 -30.83 -7.90 -13.59
CA GLN A 192 -29.56 -8.13 -14.30
C GLN A 192 -29.71 -9.21 -15.38
N ASN A 193 -30.38 -10.33 -15.08
CA ASN A 193 -30.65 -11.37 -16.07
C ASN A 193 -31.67 -10.94 -17.14
N ARG A 194 -32.46 -9.88 -16.92
CA ARG A 194 -33.30 -9.28 -17.97
C ARG A 194 -32.42 -8.46 -18.92
N ALA A 195 -31.60 -7.56 -18.39
CA ALA A 195 -30.65 -6.76 -19.17
C ALA A 195 -29.69 -7.62 -20.02
N ILE A 196 -29.08 -8.66 -19.44
CA ILE A 196 -28.18 -9.57 -20.17
C ILE A 196 -28.90 -10.27 -21.33
N ARG A 197 -30.14 -10.76 -21.13
CA ARG A 197 -30.95 -11.37 -22.20
C ARG A 197 -31.40 -10.40 -23.30
N GLN A 198 -31.38 -9.09 -23.04
CA GLN A 198 -31.58 -8.05 -24.05
C GLN A 198 -30.27 -7.68 -24.77
N LEU A 199 -29.12 -7.80 -24.10
CA LEU A 199 -27.80 -7.49 -24.62
C LEU A 199 -27.22 -8.61 -25.52
N GLU A 200 -27.36 -9.88 -25.12
CA GLU A 200 -26.81 -11.03 -25.86
C GLU A 200 -27.20 -11.07 -27.36
N PRO A 201 -28.46 -10.84 -27.76
CA PRO A 201 -28.83 -10.82 -29.18
C PRO A 201 -28.11 -9.71 -29.97
N LEU A 202 -27.90 -8.54 -29.37
CA LEU A 202 -27.25 -7.38 -30.01
C LEU A 202 -25.76 -7.65 -30.25
N LEU A 203 -25.08 -8.27 -29.27
CA LEU A 203 -23.69 -8.69 -29.38
C LEU A 203 -23.52 -9.80 -30.42
N ARG A 204 -24.36 -10.86 -30.38
CA ARG A 204 -24.33 -11.96 -31.36
C ARG A 204 -24.62 -11.46 -32.79
N ALA A 205 -25.59 -10.56 -32.97
CA ALA A 205 -25.88 -9.95 -34.27
C ALA A 205 -24.72 -9.10 -34.82
N SER A 206 -23.87 -8.61 -33.92
CA SER A 206 -22.64 -7.84 -34.23
C SER A 206 -21.38 -8.73 -34.32
N GLY A 207 -21.55 -10.05 -34.47
CA GLY A 207 -20.45 -11.01 -34.68
C GLY A 207 -19.69 -11.44 -33.42
N TRP A 208 -20.14 -11.08 -32.21
CA TRP A 208 -19.48 -11.49 -30.97
C TRP A 208 -19.90 -12.91 -30.55
N ALA A 209 -18.95 -13.84 -30.57
CA ALA A 209 -19.11 -15.20 -30.04
C ALA A 209 -18.91 -15.24 -28.52
N GLU A 210 -19.57 -16.19 -27.86
CA GLU A 210 -19.68 -16.31 -26.40
C GLU A 210 -18.33 -16.41 -25.68
N ASP A 211 -17.33 -17.05 -26.30
CA ASP A 211 -15.96 -17.17 -25.76
C ASP A 211 -15.28 -15.81 -25.50
N TYR A 212 -15.71 -14.74 -26.18
CA TYR A 212 -15.17 -13.38 -26.08
C TYR A 212 -16.02 -12.45 -25.19
N ILE A 213 -17.09 -12.97 -24.60
CA ILE A 213 -18.03 -12.25 -23.75
C ILE A 213 -17.93 -12.81 -22.31
N LYS A 214 -17.99 -11.94 -21.30
CA LYS A 214 -18.24 -12.35 -19.90
C LYS A 214 -19.45 -11.60 -19.36
N THR A 215 -20.53 -12.34 -19.11
CA THR A 215 -21.85 -11.85 -18.68
C THR A 215 -22.36 -12.66 -17.48
N PRO A 216 -22.76 -12.02 -16.36
CA PRO A 216 -22.26 -10.72 -15.89
C PRO A 216 -20.75 -10.81 -15.61
N TYR A 217 -20.01 -9.72 -15.80
CA TYR A 217 -18.62 -9.66 -15.34
C TYR A 217 -18.54 -9.00 -13.96
N ILE A 218 -18.48 -9.83 -12.92
CA ILE A 218 -18.17 -9.42 -11.54
C ILE A 218 -16.64 -9.35 -11.41
N TYR A 219 -16.10 -8.19 -11.00
CA TYR A 219 -14.65 -7.93 -11.05
C TYR A 219 -14.02 -7.55 -9.70
N THR A 220 -14.82 -7.47 -8.63
CA THR A 220 -14.33 -7.33 -7.24
C THR A 220 -15.05 -8.35 -6.35
N ALA A 221 -14.46 -8.72 -5.22
CA ALA A 221 -15.13 -9.53 -4.20
C ALA A 221 -16.07 -8.70 -3.29
N GLY A 222 -15.89 -7.37 -3.27
CA GLY A 222 -16.64 -6.45 -2.41
C GLY A 222 -16.03 -6.32 -1.01
N ARG A 223 -15.91 -5.06 -0.52
CA ARG A 223 -15.21 -4.67 0.72
C ARG A 223 -15.59 -5.59 1.89
N ILE A 224 -14.60 -6.01 2.66
CA ILE A 224 -14.87 -6.79 3.86
C ILE A 224 -15.32 -5.86 4.98
N ILE A 225 -16.44 -6.21 5.60
CA ILE A 225 -16.96 -5.54 6.79
C ILE A 225 -16.50 -6.38 8.00
N PRO A 226 -15.72 -5.82 8.95
CA PRO A 226 -15.38 -6.50 10.19
C PRO A 226 -16.62 -6.91 10.99
N HIS A 227 -16.52 -7.99 11.77
CA HIS A 227 -17.59 -8.59 12.58
C HIS A 227 -18.86 -9.07 11.83
N SER A 228 -19.04 -8.73 10.55
CA SER A 228 -20.10 -9.28 9.69
C SER A 228 -19.64 -10.54 8.96
N GLN A 229 -20.57 -11.49 8.80
CA GLN A 229 -20.41 -12.62 7.86
C GLN A 229 -20.51 -12.17 6.39
N GLN A 230 -21.24 -11.08 6.11
CA GLN A 230 -21.43 -10.58 4.75
C GLN A 230 -20.22 -9.75 4.27
N ARG A 231 -20.12 -9.58 2.95
CA ARG A 231 -19.23 -8.61 2.28
C ARG A 231 -20.07 -7.44 1.80
N GLY A 232 -19.46 -6.26 1.66
CA GLY A 232 -20.03 -5.14 0.94
C GLY A 232 -20.18 -5.43 -0.56
N LYS A 233 -20.81 -4.49 -1.28
CA LYS A 233 -21.25 -4.67 -2.67
C LYS A 233 -20.11 -5.06 -3.62
N SER A 234 -20.30 -6.15 -4.35
CA SER A 234 -19.38 -6.57 -5.42
C SER A 234 -19.62 -5.72 -6.69
N LEU A 235 -18.62 -4.96 -7.12
CA LEU A 235 -18.65 -4.22 -8.38
C LEU A 235 -18.72 -5.21 -9.56
N LYS A 236 -19.66 -4.94 -10.47
CA LYS A 236 -20.03 -5.78 -11.61
C LYS A 236 -20.46 -4.91 -12.79
N ILE A 237 -20.31 -5.44 -13.99
CA ILE A 237 -20.72 -4.83 -15.27
C ILE A 237 -21.44 -5.88 -16.13
N ASP A 238 -22.37 -5.48 -17.00
CA ASP A 238 -23.25 -6.45 -17.68
C ASP A 238 -22.49 -7.34 -18.65
N ALA A 239 -21.58 -6.75 -19.45
CA ALA A 239 -20.61 -7.51 -20.22
C ALA A 239 -19.20 -6.89 -20.15
N LEU A 240 -18.20 -7.77 -20.07
CA LEU A 240 -16.84 -7.47 -20.53
C LEU A 240 -16.65 -8.14 -21.90
N LEU A 241 -16.26 -7.36 -22.90
CA LEU A 241 -15.89 -7.81 -24.23
C LEU A 241 -14.36 -7.92 -24.34
N ARG A 242 -13.86 -9.02 -24.91
CA ARG A 242 -12.42 -9.31 -25.04
C ARG A 242 -11.99 -9.46 -26.49
N GLY A 243 -10.80 -8.94 -26.79
CA GLY A 243 -10.13 -9.21 -28.07
C GLY A 243 -9.71 -10.68 -28.21
N GLU A 244 -9.43 -11.37 -27.10
CA GLU A 244 -9.13 -12.80 -27.09
C GLU A 244 -9.72 -13.55 -25.88
N ARG A 245 -9.96 -14.86 -26.04
CA ARG A 245 -10.76 -15.68 -25.09
C ARG A 245 -10.19 -15.70 -23.66
N LEU A 246 -8.86 -15.70 -23.55
CA LEU A 246 -8.11 -15.86 -22.29
C LEU A 246 -7.19 -14.67 -21.99
N SER A 247 -7.42 -13.51 -22.62
CA SER A 247 -6.57 -12.32 -22.48
C SER A 247 -7.32 -11.05 -22.88
N LEU A 248 -6.60 -9.95 -23.07
CA LEU A 248 -7.00 -8.79 -23.88
C LEU A 248 -8.42 -8.24 -23.66
N PRO A 249 -8.77 -7.73 -22.46
CA PRO A 249 -10.01 -6.99 -22.25
C PRO A 249 -10.05 -5.72 -23.13
N LEU A 250 -11.18 -5.48 -23.83
CA LEU A 250 -11.32 -4.35 -24.76
C LEU A 250 -12.49 -3.41 -24.45
N ALA A 251 -13.63 -3.89 -23.95
CA ALA A 251 -14.75 -3.01 -23.67
C ALA A 251 -15.63 -3.42 -22.50
N ALA A 252 -16.12 -2.43 -21.76
CA ALA A 252 -17.19 -2.57 -20.77
C ALA A 252 -18.55 -2.25 -21.43
N VAL A 253 -19.62 -2.97 -21.05
CA VAL A 253 -20.99 -2.69 -21.54
C VAL A 253 -21.95 -2.59 -20.36
N HIS A 254 -22.74 -1.51 -20.32
CA HIS A 254 -23.83 -1.34 -19.36
C HIS A 254 -25.15 -1.10 -20.11
N PHE A 255 -26.22 -1.74 -19.67
CA PHE A 255 -27.58 -1.57 -20.21
C PHE A 255 -28.43 -0.77 -19.21
N GLN A 256 -29.00 0.36 -19.61
CA GLN A 256 -29.79 1.20 -18.70
C GLN A 256 -30.98 0.42 -18.09
N ARG A 257 -31.20 0.54 -16.79
CA ARG A 257 -32.37 -0.06 -16.12
C ARG A 257 -33.61 0.84 -16.19
N ASP A 258 -34.81 0.23 -16.15
CA ASP A 258 -36.10 0.94 -16.23
C ASP A 258 -36.24 2.15 -15.26
N ASN A 259 -35.59 2.09 -14.09
CA ASN A 259 -35.63 3.12 -13.03
C ASN A 259 -34.28 3.84 -12.83
N GLU A 260 -33.34 3.74 -13.77
CA GLU A 260 -31.99 4.30 -13.65
C GLU A 260 -31.82 5.53 -14.56
N SER A 261 -31.30 6.63 -14.01
CA SER A 261 -31.04 7.82 -14.84
C SER A 261 -29.86 7.59 -15.79
N ILE A 262 -29.90 8.24 -16.96
CA ILE A 262 -28.80 8.17 -17.96
C ILE A 262 -27.47 8.61 -17.32
N LEU A 263 -27.50 9.57 -16.40
CA LEU A 263 -26.31 10.06 -15.68
C LEU A 263 -25.75 9.03 -14.68
N GLU A 264 -26.59 8.27 -13.95
CA GLU A 264 -26.13 7.17 -13.09
C GLU A 264 -25.55 6.02 -13.92
N ALA A 265 -26.22 5.67 -15.02
CA ALA A 265 -25.78 4.62 -15.95
C ALA A 265 -24.42 4.98 -16.60
N GLU A 266 -24.27 6.22 -17.07
CA GLU A 266 -23.02 6.75 -17.60
C GLU A 266 -21.91 6.80 -16.54
N ARG A 267 -22.18 7.32 -15.33
CA ARG A 267 -21.20 7.34 -14.23
C ARG A 267 -20.69 5.94 -13.91
N ARG A 268 -21.58 4.95 -13.75
CA ARG A 268 -21.19 3.56 -13.46
C ARG A 268 -20.35 2.96 -14.59
N LEU A 269 -20.76 3.17 -15.85
CA LEU A 269 -20.01 2.67 -17.01
C LEU A 269 -18.61 3.30 -17.09
N ARG A 270 -18.50 4.62 -16.92
CA ARG A 270 -17.21 5.34 -16.90
C ARG A 270 -16.31 4.89 -15.74
N GLN A 271 -16.89 4.66 -14.55
CA GLN A 271 -16.18 4.14 -13.38
C GLN A 271 -15.62 2.73 -13.66
N ALA A 272 -16.47 1.82 -14.15
CA ALA A 272 -16.07 0.47 -14.52
C ALA A 272 -15.01 0.47 -15.64
N ALA A 273 -15.18 1.29 -16.67
CA ALA A 273 -14.21 1.42 -17.77
C ALA A 273 -12.84 1.92 -17.26
N ARG A 274 -12.83 2.91 -16.36
CA ARG A 274 -11.62 3.45 -15.72
C ARG A 274 -10.92 2.43 -14.81
N GLN A 275 -11.67 1.67 -14.00
CA GLN A 275 -11.13 0.62 -13.13
C GLN A 275 -10.56 -0.55 -13.95
N LEU A 276 -11.33 -1.06 -14.92
CA LEU A 276 -10.94 -2.14 -15.82
C LEU A 276 -9.89 -1.71 -16.87
N CYS A 277 -9.61 -0.40 -16.98
CA CYS A 277 -8.65 0.19 -17.90
C CYS A 277 -8.86 -0.20 -19.38
N VAL A 278 -10.13 -0.40 -19.76
CA VAL A 278 -10.52 -0.78 -21.13
C VAL A 278 -10.55 0.44 -22.06
N PRO A 279 -10.12 0.31 -23.33
CA PRO A 279 -10.10 1.43 -24.29
C PRO A 279 -11.46 1.89 -24.80
N PHE A 280 -12.49 1.04 -24.71
CA PHE A 280 -13.86 1.35 -25.14
C PHE A 280 -14.87 1.07 -24.03
N ALA A 281 -16.02 1.75 -24.07
CA ALA A 281 -17.19 1.38 -23.29
C ALA A 281 -18.48 1.66 -24.04
N TYR A 282 -19.54 0.91 -23.76
CA TYR A 282 -20.82 1.00 -24.44
C TYR A 282 -21.98 1.15 -23.45
N LEU A 283 -22.72 2.26 -23.55
CA LEU A 283 -23.98 2.47 -22.85
C LEU A 283 -25.13 2.13 -23.80
N VAL A 284 -25.95 1.15 -23.42
CA VAL A 284 -27.10 0.71 -24.18
C VAL A 284 -28.36 1.29 -23.54
N LEU A 285 -29.08 2.13 -24.28
CA LEU A 285 -30.33 2.76 -23.87
C LEU A 285 -31.50 2.07 -24.57
N GLN A 286 -32.61 1.86 -23.86
CA GLN A 286 -33.85 1.37 -24.45
C GLN A 286 -34.87 2.52 -24.54
N SER A 287 -35.16 2.96 -25.77
CA SER A 287 -36.13 4.03 -26.01
C SER A 287 -37.58 3.56 -25.78
N GLN A 288 -38.49 4.52 -25.52
CA GLN A 288 -39.92 4.25 -25.34
C GLN A 288 -40.57 3.61 -26.58
N SER A 289 -39.98 3.80 -27.75
CA SER A 289 -40.32 3.18 -29.05
C SER A 289 -39.82 1.73 -29.20
N GLN A 290 -39.17 1.16 -28.18
CA GLN A 290 -38.41 -0.11 -28.24
C GLN A 290 -37.20 -0.11 -29.18
N THR A 291 -36.80 1.04 -29.75
CA THR A 291 -35.50 1.15 -30.41
C THR A 291 -34.37 1.13 -29.38
N VAL A 292 -33.28 0.45 -29.72
CA VAL A 292 -32.06 0.42 -28.89
C VAL A 292 -31.08 1.45 -29.45
N GLU A 293 -30.55 2.29 -28.58
CA GLU A 293 -29.55 3.30 -28.89
C GLU A 293 -28.25 2.94 -28.16
N ILE A 294 -27.12 2.90 -28.87
CA ILE A 294 -25.82 2.47 -28.31
C ILE A 294 -24.87 3.67 -28.36
N THR A 295 -24.50 4.21 -27.19
CA THR A 295 -23.46 5.22 -27.07
C THR A 295 -22.11 4.54 -26.85
N GLU A 296 -21.20 4.66 -27.82
CA GLU A 296 -19.79 4.32 -27.66
C GLU A 296 -19.04 5.46 -26.95
N MET A 297 -18.18 5.07 -26.02
CA MET A 297 -17.14 5.89 -25.38
C MET A 297 -15.79 5.31 -25.83
N ASP A 298 -14.99 6.11 -26.54
CA ASP A 298 -13.66 5.72 -27.04
C ASP A 298 -12.58 6.62 -26.43
N TRP A 299 -11.58 6.02 -25.79
CA TRP A 299 -10.41 6.71 -25.22
C TRP A 299 -9.12 6.48 -26.03
N THR A 300 -9.18 5.80 -27.19
CA THR A 300 -7.99 5.48 -27.99
C THR A 300 -7.27 6.70 -28.57
N SER A 301 -7.96 7.85 -28.66
CA SER A 301 -7.35 9.13 -29.05
C SER A 301 -6.61 9.85 -27.92
N GLY A 302 -6.72 9.39 -26.67
CA GLY A 302 -6.28 10.09 -25.45
C GLY A 302 -7.43 10.86 -24.79
N ASP A 303 -8.16 11.65 -25.58
CA ASP A 303 -9.42 12.26 -25.18
C ASP A 303 -10.60 11.28 -25.32
N LEU A 304 -11.70 11.56 -24.59
CA LEU A 304 -12.97 10.82 -24.69
C LEU A 304 -13.75 11.29 -25.92
N VAL A 305 -13.92 10.39 -26.90
CA VAL A 305 -14.84 10.55 -28.03
C VAL A 305 -16.14 9.82 -27.73
N LEU A 306 -17.27 10.51 -27.91
CA LEU A 306 -18.61 9.92 -27.81
C LEU A 306 -19.20 9.73 -29.21
N SER A 307 -19.74 8.55 -29.50
CA SER A 307 -20.36 8.22 -30.80
C SER A 307 -21.67 7.46 -30.61
N GLN A 308 -22.71 7.82 -31.38
CA GLN A 308 -23.97 7.08 -31.42
C GLN A 308 -23.92 6.01 -32.51
N LEU A 309 -24.23 4.77 -32.14
CA LEU A 309 -24.16 3.58 -32.99
C LEU A 309 -25.51 2.85 -33.06
N SER A 310 -25.78 2.21 -34.20
CA SER A 310 -26.96 1.37 -34.40
C SER A 310 -26.70 -0.14 -34.19
N TYR A 311 -25.42 -0.53 -34.02
CA TYR A 311 -24.95 -1.89 -33.78
C TYR A 311 -23.58 -1.82 -33.09
N PHE A 312 -23.13 -2.91 -32.45
CA PHE A 312 -21.79 -2.94 -31.83
C PHE A 312 -20.72 -3.10 -32.92
N PRO A 313 -19.52 -2.51 -32.78
CA PRO A 313 -18.41 -2.81 -33.68
C PRO A 313 -17.95 -4.27 -33.56
N GLU A 314 -17.48 -4.84 -34.66
CA GLU A 314 -16.89 -6.19 -34.68
C GLU A 314 -15.65 -6.30 -33.78
N ARG A 315 -15.40 -7.49 -33.22
CA ARG A 315 -14.18 -7.80 -32.43
C ARG A 315 -12.90 -7.34 -33.12
N GLU A 316 -12.71 -7.70 -34.39
CA GLU A 316 -11.51 -7.33 -35.16
C GLU A 316 -11.44 -5.84 -35.52
N ALA A 317 -12.55 -5.10 -35.51
CA ALA A 317 -12.53 -3.64 -35.64
C ALA A 317 -11.97 -2.99 -34.36
N LEU A 318 -12.42 -3.43 -33.17
CA LEU A 318 -11.90 -2.92 -31.89
C LEU A 318 -10.46 -3.32 -31.62
N VAL A 319 -10.08 -4.56 -31.91
CA VAL A 319 -8.68 -5.03 -31.85
C VAL A 319 -7.79 -4.13 -32.72
N ARG A 320 -8.18 -3.85 -33.97
CA ARG A 320 -7.41 -2.98 -34.88
C ARG A 320 -7.34 -1.52 -34.43
N ARG A 321 -8.47 -0.92 -33.98
CA ARG A 321 -8.50 0.47 -33.45
C ARG A 321 -7.52 0.63 -32.29
N TRP A 322 -7.58 -0.26 -31.32
CA TRP A 322 -6.73 -0.18 -30.12
C TRP A 322 -5.26 -0.50 -30.41
N LEU A 323 -4.96 -1.54 -31.19
CA LEU A 323 -3.58 -1.84 -31.60
C LEU A 323 -2.94 -0.70 -32.39
N ALA A 324 -3.71 -0.04 -33.28
CA ALA A 324 -3.26 1.14 -34.01
C ALA A 324 -2.95 2.32 -33.08
N SER A 325 -3.78 2.59 -32.05
CA SER A 325 -3.50 3.68 -31.10
C SER A 325 -2.29 3.39 -30.21
N GLN A 326 -2.03 2.11 -29.88
CA GLN A 326 -0.80 1.70 -29.20
C GLN A 326 0.44 1.75 -30.12
N LYS A 327 0.26 2.01 -31.42
CA LYS A 327 1.29 1.93 -32.48
C LYS A 327 1.94 0.54 -32.58
N ILE A 328 1.14 -0.50 -32.32
CA ILE A 328 1.54 -1.92 -32.40
C ILE A 328 0.79 -2.54 -33.57
N THR A 329 1.40 -2.57 -34.76
CA THR A 329 0.74 -3.03 -36.00
C THR A 329 1.32 -4.33 -36.56
N ASP A 330 2.43 -4.83 -36.02
CA ASP A 330 3.03 -6.10 -36.42
C ASP A 330 2.36 -7.31 -35.76
N VAL A 331 2.34 -8.44 -36.49
CA VAL A 331 1.66 -9.67 -36.07
C VAL A 331 2.27 -10.25 -34.78
N ALA A 332 3.60 -10.25 -34.67
CA ALA A 332 4.28 -10.89 -33.54
C ALA A 332 3.98 -10.18 -32.19
N ALA A 333 3.83 -8.86 -32.19
CA ALA A 333 3.37 -8.13 -31.01
C ALA A 333 1.86 -8.27 -30.74
N ARG A 334 1.02 -8.42 -31.79
CA ARG A 334 -0.38 -8.83 -31.60
C ARG A 334 -0.44 -10.21 -30.91
N ASP A 335 0.37 -11.16 -31.33
CA ASP A 335 0.43 -12.51 -30.75
C ASP A 335 0.87 -12.48 -29.28
N ALA A 336 1.81 -11.62 -28.91
CA ALA A 336 2.22 -11.40 -27.52
C ALA A 336 1.08 -10.89 -26.63
N LEU A 337 0.26 -9.97 -27.15
CA LEU A 337 -0.91 -9.44 -26.45
C LEU A 337 -2.06 -10.45 -26.40
N ALA A 338 -2.24 -11.25 -27.46
CA ALA A 338 -3.19 -12.36 -27.52
C ALA A 338 -2.83 -13.53 -26.57
N TYR A 339 -1.54 -13.85 -26.41
CA TYR A 339 -1.06 -15.09 -25.77
C TYR A 339 -1.73 -15.36 -24.39
N PRO A 340 -2.25 -16.57 -24.13
CA PRO A 340 -3.00 -16.87 -22.92
C PRO A 340 -2.14 -16.77 -21.64
N TYR A 341 -2.76 -16.28 -20.56
CA TYR A 341 -2.16 -16.30 -19.23
C TYR A 341 -1.99 -17.74 -18.73
N TYR A 342 -0.89 -18.02 -18.01
CA TYR A 342 -0.73 -19.27 -17.27
C TYR A 342 -1.36 -19.10 -15.88
N ALA A 343 -2.68 -19.19 -15.80
CA ALA A 343 -3.45 -18.71 -14.65
C ALA A 343 -4.58 -19.67 -14.24
N ASP A 344 -4.24 -20.61 -13.36
CA ASP A 344 -5.20 -21.31 -12.49
C ASP A 344 -4.81 -21.04 -11.02
N PRO A 345 -5.69 -20.46 -10.16
CA PRO A 345 -6.97 -19.82 -10.53
C PRO A 345 -6.75 -18.62 -11.48
N PRO A 346 -7.79 -18.00 -12.06
CA PRO A 346 -7.65 -16.83 -12.93
C PRO A 346 -6.90 -15.63 -12.32
N LEU A 347 -6.59 -14.63 -13.16
CA LEU A 347 -6.08 -13.33 -12.72
C LEU A 347 -7.24 -12.43 -12.23
N ARG A 348 -6.94 -11.54 -11.27
CA ARG A 348 -7.84 -10.43 -10.89
C ARG A 348 -7.75 -9.31 -11.93
N TYR A 349 -8.78 -8.47 -12.06
CA TYR A 349 -8.84 -7.44 -13.12
C TYR A 349 -7.63 -6.49 -13.15
N TYR A 350 -7.14 -6.08 -11.97
CA TYR A 350 -5.96 -5.23 -11.83
C TYR A 350 -4.67 -5.94 -12.23
N GLN A 351 -4.61 -7.28 -12.09
CA GLN A 351 -3.48 -8.09 -12.53
C GLN A 351 -3.49 -8.22 -14.06
N GLU A 352 -4.65 -8.49 -14.68
CA GLU A 352 -4.79 -8.43 -16.15
C GLU A 352 -4.41 -7.05 -16.71
N THR A 353 -4.85 -5.98 -16.03
CA THR A 353 -4.53 -4.59 -16.39
C THR A 353 -3.03 -4.31 -16.31
N ALA A 354 -2.39 -4.63 -15.18
CA ALA A 354 -0.96 -4.42 -14.98
C ALA A 354 -0.12 -5.19 -16.01
N VAL A 355 -0.48 -6.46 -16.26
CA VAL A 355 0.21 -7.30 -17.26
C VAL A 355 0.00 -6.76 -18.67
N THR A 356 -1.23 -6.41 -19.06
CA THR A 356 -1.54 -5.90 -20.41
C THR A 356 -0.80 -4.58 -20.66
N ARG A 357 -0.85 -3.62 -19.72
CA ARG A 357 -0.14 -2.35 -19.83
C ARG A 357 1.38 -2.56 -19.91
N ALA A 358 1.96 -3.42 -19.08
CA ALA A 358 3.41 -3.67 -19.09
C ALA A 358 3.90 -4.40 -20.33
N VAL A 359 3.11 -5.33 -20.91
CA VAL A 359 3.43 -5.96 -22.19
C VAL A 359 3.35 -4.93 -23.33
N VAL A 360 2.29 -4.11 -23.42
CA VAL A 360 2.20 -3.00 -24.38
C VAL A 360 3.40 -2.06 -24.25
N ALA A 361 3.74 -1.64 -23.03
CA ALA A 361 4.87 -0.75 -22.78
C ALA A 361 6.23 -1.38 -23.14
N THR A 362 6.41 -2.68 -22.92
CA THR A 362 7.63 -3.40 -23.33
C THR A 362 7.76 -3.42 -24.85
N LEU A 363 6.68 -3.74 -25.57
CA LEU A 363 6.64 -3.76 -27.03
C LEU A 363 6.89 -2.37 -27.63
N GLN A 364 6.36 -1.32 -27.01
CA GLN A 364 6.61 0.08 -27.38
C GLN A 364 8.07 0.50 -27.10
N ALA A 365 8.64 0.08 -25.97
CA ALA A 365 10.03 0.38 -25.59
C ALA A 365 11.05 -0.30 -26.53
N GLN A 366 10.81 -1.56 -26.92
CA GLN A 366 11.59 -2.26 -27.95
C GLN A 366 11.54 -1.52 -29.31
N ARG A 367 10.39 -0.90 -29.64
CA ARG A 367 10.16 -0.11 -30.86
C ARG A 367 10.61 1.35 -30.75
N GLY A 368 11.22 1.77 -29.63
CA GLY A 368 11.68 3.15 -29.41
C GLY A 368 10.55 4.19 -29.26
N LEU A 369 9.30 3.74 -29.04
CA LEU A 369 8.11 4.60 -28.93
C LEU A 369 7.93 5.22 -27.54
N ARG A 370 8.72 4.77 -26.56
CA ARG A 370 8.80 5.27 -25.18
C ARG A 370 10.14 4.89 -24.56
N GLU A 371 10.43 5.44 -23.39
CA GLU A 371 11.56 5.00 -22.58
C GLU A 371 11.48 3.51 -22.21
N ARG A 372 12.67 2.88 -22.11
CA ARG A 372 12.83 1.47 -21.74
C ARG A 372 12.56 1.18 -20.27
N LYS A 373 12.21 2.19 -19.48
CA LYS A 373 11.92 2.07 -18.06
C LYS A 373 10.41 2.07 -17.81
N ILE A 374 9.99 1.17 -16.91
CA ILE A 374 8.59 0.91 -16.56
C ILE A 374 8.53 0.71 -15.05
N LEU A 375 7.58 1.36 -14.39
CA LEU A 375 7.27 1.14 -12.97
C LEU A 375 5.83 0.64 -12.80
N LEU A 376 5.62 -0.33 -11.91
CA LEU A 376 4.30 -0.74 -11.43
C LEU A 376 4.26 -0.65 -9.89
N THR A 377 3.28 0.05 -9.35
CA THR A 377 3.04 0.14 -7.90
C THR A 377 1.86 -0.76 -7.54
N LEU A 378 2.11 -1.82 -6.78
CA LEU A 378 1.11 -2.85 -6.46
C LEU A 378 1.22 -3.20 -4.97
N ALA A 379 0.21 -2.84 -4.18
CA ALA A 379 0.24 -2.99 -2.72
C ALA A 379 0.58 -4.42 -2.24
N THR A 380 1.17 -4.54 -1.05
CA THR A 380 1.56 -5.84 -0.48
C THR A 380 0.35 -6.77 -0.33
N GLY A 381 0.50 -8.03 -0.77
CA GLY A 381 -0.57 -9.03 -0.82
C GLY A 381 -1.30 -9.12 -2.17
N THR A 382 -1.10 -8.16 -3.10
CA THR A 382 -1.82 -8.12 -4.40
C THR A 382 -1.21 -9.00 -5.50
N GLY A 383 -0.04 -9.61 -5.25
CA GLY A 383 0.57 -10.60 -6.14
C GLY A 383 1.60 -10.06 -7.15
N LYS A 384 2.49 -9.15 -6.74
CA LYS A 384 3.56 -8.57 -7.58
C LYS A 384 4.34 -9.62 -8.39
N THR A 385 4.84 -10.67 -7.73
CA THR A 385 5.61 -11.77 -8.34
C THR A 385 4.80 -12.54 -9.39
N ARG A 386 3.47 -12.66 -9.18
CA ARG A 386 2.56 -13.27 -10.15
C ARG A 386 2.38 -12.38 -11.39
N VAL A 387 2.28 -11.06 -11.22
CA VAL A 387 2.24 -10.10 -12.34
C VAL A 387 3.55 -10.14 -13.15
N ALA A 388 4.71 -10.17 -12.49
CA ALA A 388 6.02 -10.34 -13.14
C ALA A 388 6.05 -11.59 -14.03
N PHE A 389 5.65 -12.73 -13.47
CA PHE A 389 5.61 -14.00 -14.18
C PHE A 389 4.71 -13.95 -15.42
N GLN A 390 3.51 -13.37 -15.35
CA GLN A 390 2.60 -13.30 -16.50
C GLN A 390 3.12 -12.38 -17.62
N ILE A 391 3.78 -11.28 -17.28
CA ILE A 391 4.44 -10.39 -18.27
C ILE A 391 5.51 -11.18 -19.03
N LEU A 392 6.42 -11.81 -18.29
CA LEU A 392 7.53 -12.58 -18.86
C LEU A 392 7.04 -13.83 -19.60
N TRP A 393 5.98 -14.48 -19.12
CA TRP A 393 5.35 -15.64 -19.76
C TRP A 393 4.82 -15.27 -21.15
N LYS A 394 3.99 -14.22 -21.24
CA LYS A 394 3.45 -13.75 -22.53
C LYS A 394 4.57 -13.36 -23.49
N LEU A 395 5.54 -12.58 -23.04
CA LEU A 395 6.65 -12.12 -23.89
C LEU A 395 7.57 -13.26 -24.36
N LYS A 396 7.94 -14.21 -23.49
CA LYS A 396 8.79 -15.35 -23.87
C LYS A 396 8.08 -16.35 -24.77
N LYS A 397 6.82 -16.70 -24.49
CA LYS A 397 6.08 -17.71 -25.26
C LYS A 397 5.57 -17.19 -26.62
N SER A 398 5.58 -15.88 -26.83
CA SER A 398 5.40 -15.21 -28.15
C SER A 398 6.73 -14.78 -28.79
N PHE A 399 7.86 -15.27 -28.27
CA PHE A 399 9.22 -15.02 -28.77
C PHE A 399 9.61 -13.54 -28.92
N GLN A 400 8.95 -12.63 -28.18
CA GLN A 400 9.30 -11.20 -28.17
C GLN A 400 10.53 -10.90 -27.30
N VAL A 401 10.88 -11.80 -26.37
CA VAL A 401 12.05 -11.69 -25.50
C VAL A 401 12.67 -13.07 -25.31
N LYS A 402 14.00 -13.16 -25.34
CA LYS A 402 14.75 -14.37 -25.07
C LYS A 402 15.36 -14.34 -23.68
N ASN A 403 16.28 -13.40 -23.43
CA ASN A 403 17.12 -13.39 -22.24
C ASN A 403 16.51 -12.46 -21.19
N VAL A 404 16.25 -13.00 -20.00
CA VAL A 404 15.58 -12.29 -18.90
C VAL A 404 16.42 -12.34 -17.62
N LEU A 405 16.53 -11.21 -16.93
CA LEU A 405 17.12 -11.12 -15.59
C LEU A 405 16.03 -10.75 -14.56
N PHE A 406 15.80 -11.61 -13.57
CA PHE A 406 14.91 -11.33 -12.44
C PHE A 406 15.73 -11.01 -11.19
N LEU A 407 15.51 -9.81 -10.63
CA LEU A 407 16.24 -9.29 -9.48
C LEU A 407 15.33 -9.08 -8.27
N ALA A 408 15.86 -9.38 -7.08
CA ALA A 408 15.21 -9.09 -5.80
C ALA A 408 16.23 -8.78 -4.70
N ASP A 409 15.77 -8.20 -3.59
CA ASP A 409 16.61 -7.80 -2.45
C ASP A 409 17.35 -8.98 -1.80
N ARG A 410 16.66 -10.11 -1.58
CA ARG A 410 17.13 -11.22 -0.71
C ARG A 410 17.05 -12.58 -1.39
N GLY A 411 17.95 -13.49 -1.00
CA GLY A 411 18.02 -14.85 -1.55
C GLY A 411 16.71 -15.63 -1.44
N TYR A 412 16.07 -15.58 -0.27
CA TYR A 412 14.79 -16.26 0.01
C TYR A 412 13.64 -15.80 -0.90
N LEU A 413 13.60 -14.52 -1.30
CA LEU A 413 12.60 -14.02 -2.24
C LEU A 413 12.74 -14.65 -3.62
N LEU A 414 13.98 -14.89 -4.07
CA LEU A 414 14.24 -15.61 -5.32
C LEU A 414 13.85 -17.08 -5.21
N ASP A 415 14.14 -17.74 -4.07
CA ASP A 415 13.71 -19.12 -3.81
C ASP A 415 12.19 -19.25 -3.88
N GLN A 416 11.46 -18.34 -3.22
CA GLN A 416 10.00 -18.32 -3.23
C GLN A 416 9.45 -18.05 -4.65
N ALA A 417 9.98 -17.04 -5.35
CA ALA A 417 9.56 -16.73 -6.72
C ALA A 417 9.80 -17.90 -7.68
N GLN A 418 11.00 -18.49 -7.65
CA GLN A 418 11.38 -19.63 -8.49
C GLN A 418 10.48 -20.85 -8.24
N THR A 419 10.35 -21.26 -6.98
CA THR A 419 9.63 -22.51 -6.63
C THR A 419 8.11 -22.39 -6.71
N GLN A 420 7.52 -21.28 -6.26
CA GLN A 420 6.06 -21.15 -6.15
C GLN A 420 5.40 -20.54 -7.39
N THR A 421 6.10 -19.70 -8.16
CA THR A 421 5.49 -18.92 -9.26
C THR A 421 6.13 -19.20 -10.62
N PHE A 422 7.46 -19.24 -10.71
CA PHE A 422 8.19 -19.29 -11.97
C PHE A 422 8.50 -20.70 -12.48
N TRP A 423 8.25 -21.75 -11.68
CA TRP A 423 8.43 -23.16 -12.05
C TRP A 423 7.89 -23.57 -13.45
N PRO A 424 6.84 -22.96 -14.05
CA PRO A 424 6.37 -23.32 -15.40
C PRO A 424 7.35 -23.01 -16.55
N PHE A 425 8.47 -22.32 -16.28
CA PHE A 425 9.58 -22.21 -17.23
C PHE A 425 10.55 -23.41 -17.17
N GLY A 426 10.50 -24.23 -16.12
CA GLY A 426 11.33 -25.43 -15.96
C GLY A 426 12.83 -25.15 -16.06
N ASP A 427 13.53 -26.00 -16.80
CA ASP A 427 14.98 -25.96 -17.03
C ASP A 427 15.50 -24.67 -17.71
N ALA A 428 14.60 -23.77 -18.15
CA ALA A 428 14.99 -22.45 -18.65
C ALA A 428 15.40 -21.48 -17.52
N ILE A 429 15.25 -21.85 -16.25
CA ILE A 429 15.62 -21.01 -15.08
C ILE A 429 16.98 -21.43 -14.49
N LYS A 430 17.84 -20.44 -14.22
CA LYS A 430 19.02 -20.61 -13.35
C LYS A 430 19.10 -19.52 -12.28
N ARG A 431 19.64 -19.90 -11.12
CA ARG A 431 20.04 -18.99 -10.04
C ARG A 431 21.54 -18.66 -10.15
N GLY A 432 21.87 -17.37 -10.13
CA GLY A 432 23.24 -16.86 -10.12
C GLY A 432 23.84 -16.62 -11.51
N LEU A 433 24.28 -15.38 -11.73
CA LEU A 433 25.20 -15.00 -12.81
C LEU A 433 26.63 -15.45 -12.45
N GLY A 434 26.94 -16.73 -12.69
CA GLY A 434 28.31 -17.26 -12.50
C GLY A 434 29.21 -16.91 -13.69
N GLU A 435 30.05 -17.87 -14.11
CA GLU A 435 30.51 -17.91 -15.51
C GLU A 435 29.31 -17.75 -16.47
N ARG A 436 29.54 -17.09 -17.61
CA ARG A 436 28.48 -16.63 -18.53
C ARG A 436 27.60 -17.78 -18.99
N ASP A 437 26.37 -17.83 -18.47
CA ASP A 437 25.40 -18.84 -18.84
C ASP A 437 24.64 -18.44 -20.10
N THR A 438 24.74 -19.28 -21.13
CA THR A 438 24.04 -19.14 -22.41
C THR A 438 23.08 -20.30 -22.67
N ALA A 439 22.84 -21.17 -21.68
CA ALA A 439 21.94 -22.32 -21.75
C ALA A 439 20.56 -22.02 -21.14
N HIS A 440 20.49 -21.11 -20.18
CA HIS A 440 19.25 -20.72 -19.49
C HIS A 440 18.76 -19.34 -19.95
N ASP A 441 17.48 -19.25 -20.27
CA ASP A 441 16.84 -18.01 -20.77
C ASP A 441 16.43 -17.04 -19.63
N VAL A 442 16.25 -17.52 -18.39
CA VAL A 442 15.73 -16.73 -17.26
C VAL A 442 16.67 -16.86 -16.07
N LEU A 443 17.41 -15.79 -15.77
CA LEU A 443 18.43 -15.77 -14.72
C LEU A 443 17.92 -15.02 -13.49
N PHE A 444 18.07 -15.61 -12.30
CA PHE A 444 17.66 -15.04 -11.01
C PHE A 444 18.90 -14.64 -10.18
N GLY A 445 18.91 -13.46 -9.58
CA GLY A 445 20.00 -13.05 -8.66
C GLY A 445 19.65 -11.88 -7.76
N THR A 446 20.40 -11.70 -6.67
CA THR A 446 20.24 -10.54 -5.78
C THR A 446 21.20 -9.41 -6.13
N TYR A 447 20.83 -8.18 -5.83
CA TYR A 447 21.66 -7.00 -6.07
C TYR A 447 23.05 -7.13 -5.41
N GLN A 448 23.06 -7.58 -4.15
CA GLN A 448 24.26 -7.82 -3.35
C GLN A 448 25.19 -8.88 -3.97
N TRP A 449 24.63 -9.93 -4.56
CA TRP A 449 25.39 -11.05 -5.11
C TRP A 449 25.90 -10.78 -6.53
N ILE A 450 25.19 -9.96 -7.32
CA ILE A 450 25.57 -9.61 -8.70
C ILE A 450 26.64 -8.51 -8.73
N ALA A 451 26.54 -7.54 -7.83
CA ALA A 451 27.42 -6.37 -7.78
C ALA A 451 28.20 -6.29 -6.44
N ASN A 452 28.61 -7.46 -5.94
CA ASN A 452 29.46 -7.65 -4.77
C ASN A 452 30.80 -6.90 -4.94
N PRO A 453 31.22 -6.02 -4.00
CA PRO A 453 32.50 -5.32 -4.09
C PRO A 453 33.75 -6.19 -4.00
N GLN A 454 33.62 -7.45 -3.56
CA GLN A 454 34.77 -8.37 -3.37
C GLN A 454 35.07 -9.25 -4.59
N ASP A 455 34.26 -9.23 -5.65
CA ASP A 455 34.59 -9.90 -6.92
C ASP A 455 35.48 -8.97 -7.77
N GLU A 456 36.67 -9.43 -8.16
CA GLU A 456 37.65 -8.64 -8.95
C GLU A 456 37.07 -8.17 -10.30
N GLU A 457 36.31 -9.05 -10.97
CA GLU A 457 35.41 -8.70 -12.07
C GLU A 457 33.97 -8.90 -11.60
N LYS A 458 33.14 -7.84 -11.64
CA LYS A 458 31.77 -7.93 -11.10
C LYS A 458 30.94 -8.81 -12.02
N ARG A 459 30.16 -9.72 -11.43
CA ARG A 459 29.49 -10.82 -12.14
C ARG A 459 28.55 -10.40 -13.27
N TYR A 460 28.01 -9.18 -13.26
CA TYR A 460 27.22 -8.64 -14.38
C TYR A 460 28.07 -8.25 -15.60
N GLN A 461 29.35 -7.91 -15.42
CA GLN A 461 30.24 -7.45 -16.48
C GLN A 461 30.67 -8.58 -17.43
N THR A 462 30.60 -9.84 -16.97
CA THR A 462 30.81 -11.04 -17.80
C THR A 462 29.72 -11.25 -18.86
N TYR A 463 28.60 -10.51 -18.76
CA TYR A 463 27.53 -10.44 -19.75
C TYR A 463 27.58 -9.08 -20.46
N PRO A 464 27.51 -9.02 -21.80
CA PRO A 464 27.59 -7.75 -22.51
C PRO A 464 26.35 -6.85 -22.25
N PRO A 465 26.47 -5.52 -22.38
CA PRO A 465 25.39 -4.54 -22.12
C PRO A 465 24.05 -4.80 -22.82
N ASP A 466 24.07 -5.50 -23.94
CA ASP A 466 22.93 -5.86 -24.78
C ASP A 466 22.41 -7.30 -24.55
N TYR A 467 22.94 -8.02 -23.55
CA TYR A 467 22.61 -9.44 -23.36
C TYR A 467 21.15 -9.71 -22.98
N PHE A 468 20.54 -8.85 -22.16
CA PHE A 468 19.18 -9.05 -21.65
C PHE A 468 18.17 -8.22 -22.44
N ASP A 469 17.08 -8.85 -22.87
CA ASP A 469 15.94 -8.17 -23.48
C ASP A 469 15.10 -7.45 -22.41
N VAL A 470 14.93 -8.09 -21.25
CA VAL A 470 14.13 -7.59 -20.11
C VAL A 470 14.82 -7.84 -18.78
N ILE A 471 14.78 -6.85 -17.91
CA ILE A 471 15.13 -6.95 -16.49
C ILE A 471 13.90 -6.64 -15.64
N VAL A 472 13.55 -7.52 -14.71
CA VAL A 472 12.52 -7.27 -13.69
C VAL A 472 13.20 -7.03 -12.34
N VAL A 473 12.74 -6.02 -11.62
CA VAL A 473 13.37 -5.50 -10.40
C VAL A 473 12.31 -5.45 -9.29
N ASP A 474 12.27 -6.46 -8.41
CA ASP A 474 11.31 -6.52 -7.29
C ASP A 474 11.81 -5.75 -6.05
N GLU A 475 10.86 -5.19 -5.30
CA GLU A 475 11.06 -4.18 -4.25
C GLU A 475 12.02 -3.05 -4.68
N CYS A 476 11.80 -2.50 -5.88
CA CYS A 476 12.78 -1.65 -6.59
C CYS A 476 13.18 -0.35 -5.87
N HIS A 477 12.42 0.08 -4.86
CA HIS A 477 12.76 1.21 -4.00
C HIS A 477 13.96 0.93 -3.06
N ARG A 478 14.38 -0.33 -2.89
CA ARG A 478 15.51 -0.68 -2.00
C ARG A 478 16.88 -0.48 -2.64
N GLY A 479 16.96 -0.49 -3.98
CA GLY A 479 18.22 -0.31 -4.71
C GLY A 479 18.58 1.16 -5.02
N SER A 480 17.60 2.07 -4.92
CA SER A 480 17.66 3.42 -5.51
C SER A 480 18.22 4.52 -4.61
N ALA A 481 18.36 4.31 -3.29
CA ALA A 481 18.55 5.37 -2.29
C ALA A 481 19.87 6.19 -2.37
N ALA A 482 20.80 5.85 -3.27
CA ALA A 482 21.98 6.65 -3.55
C ALA A 482 22.40 6.51 -5.02
N GLU A 483 22.82 7.60 -5.66
CA GLU A 483 23.28 7.58 -7.06
C GLU A 483 24.48 6.65 -7.28
N ASN A 484 25.30 6.46 -6.25
CA ASN A 484 26.45 5.56 -6.26
C ASN A 484 26.11 4.07 -6.04
N SER A 485 24.84 3.69 -5.92
CA SER A 485 24.47 2.32 -5.54
C SER A 485 24.95 1.25 -6.52
N SER A 486 25.24 0.06 -5.99
CA SER A 486 25.63 -1.12 -6.77
C SER A 486 24.50 -1.57 -7.71
N TRP A 487 23.25 -1.37 -7.31
CA TRP A 487 22.04 -1.60 -8.11
C TRP A 487 22.00 -0.75 -9.39
N ARG A 488 22.18 0.57 -9.26
CA ARG A 488 22.08 1.51 -10.40
C ARG A 488 23.11 1.16 -11.48
N LYS A 489 24.32 0.78 -11.06
CA LYS A 489 25.43 0.35 -11.94
C LYS A 489 25.13 -0.92 -12.74
N VAL A 490 24.29 -1.84 -12.23
CA VAL A 490 23.81 -3.02 -12.99
C VAL A 490 22.80 -2.60 -14.06
N LEU A 491 21.86 -1.72 -13.73
CA LEU A 491 20.82 -1.27 -14.67
C LEU A 491 21.35 -0.30 -15.74
N GLU A 492 22.37 0.51 -15.42
CA GLU A 492 23.04 1.37 -16.40
C GLU A 492 23.91 0.56 -17.37
N HIS A 493 24.60 -0.49 -16.88
CA HIS A 493 25.30 -1.46 -17.74
C HIS A 493 24.33 -2.16 -18.70
N PHE A 494 23.18 -2.63 -18.23
CA PHE A 494 22.13 -3.20 -19.09
C PHE A 494 21.07 -2.17 -19.53
N SER A 495 21.49 -0.94 -19.84
CA SER A 495 20.60 0.12 -20.38
C SER A 495 20.00 -0.21 -21.75
N GLY A 496 20.51 -1.26 -22.42
CA GLY A 496 19.89 -1.86 -23.59
C GLY A 496 18.54 -2.54 -23.31
N ALA A 497 18.37 -3.15 -22.13
CA ALA A 497 17.18 -3.92 -21.78
C ALA A 497 15.95 -3.04 -21.51
N VAL A 498 14.74 -3.63 -21.60
CA VAL A 498 13.54 -3.04 -20.98
C VAL A 498 13.53 -3.38 -19.49
N GLN A 499 13.35 -2.37 -18.63
CA GLN A 499 13.56 -2.48 -17.19
C GLN A 499 12.24 -2.20 -16.45
N ILE A 500 11.73 -3.23 -15.77
CA ILE A 500 10.41 -3.24 -15.11
C ILE A 500 10.61 -3.27 -13.59
N GLY A 501 10.47 -2.10 -12.95
CA GLY A 501 10.45 -1.96 -11.50
C GLY A 501 9.09 -2.32 -10.90
N LEU A 502 9.10 -3.09 -9.82
CA LEU A 502 7.93 -3.40 -9.00
C LEU A 502 8.12 -2.86 -7.58
N THR A 503 7.14 -2.12 -7.07
CA THR A 503 7.15 -1.58 -5.70
C THR A 503 5.82 -1.83 -4.99
N ALA A 504 5.88 -2.05 -3.66
CA ALA A 504 4.71 -2.10 -2.81
C ALA A 504 4.13 -0.71 -2.47
N THR A 505 4.92 0.35 -2.64
CA THR A 505 4.64 1.70 -2.10
C THR A 505 4.56 2.77 -3.19
N PRO A 506 3.73 3.81 -3.00
CA PRO A 506 3.74 4.99 -3.85
C PRO A 506 5.00 5.80 -3.58
N LEU A 507 5.33 6.68 -4.53
CA LEU A 507 6.54 7.50 -4.48
C LEU A 507 6.23 8.82 -3.79
N SER A 508 6.33 8.83 -2.45
CA SER A 508 6.26 10.05 -1.65
C SER A 508 7.36 11.02 -2.05
N THR A 509 7.08 12.32 -2.01
CA THR A 509 8.03 13.40 -2.38
C THR A 509 9.27 13.46 -1.47
N LYS A 510 9.29 12.75 -0.34
CA LYS A 510 10.44 12.64 0.57
C LYS A 510 11.33 11.40 0.30
N ASP A 511 10.85 10.38 -0.41
CA ASP A 511 11.59 9.15 -0.76
C ASP A 511 12.17 9.24 -2.20
N VAL A 512 13.09 10.19 -2.40
CA VAL A 512 13.33 10.91 -3.67
C VAL A 512 13.77 10.08 -4.89
N GLN A 513 14.48 8.96 -4.76
CA GLN A 513 15.36 8.49 -5.86
C GLN A 513 14.80 7.37 -6.78
N THR A 514 13.74 6.66 -6.42
CA THR A 514 13.20 5.57 -7.28
C THR A 514 12.41 6.11 -8.48
N SER A 515 11.67 7.20 -8.25
CA SER A 515 10.96 7.99 -9.28
C SER A 515 11.93 8.56 -10.31
N HIS A 516 13.06 9.10 -9.85
CA HIS A 516 14.10 9.66 -10.69
C HIS A 516 14.72 8.61 -11.65
N TYR A 517 14.79 7.34 -11.24
CA TYR A 517 15.25 6.29 -12.14
C TYR A 517 14.17 5.81 -13.11
N PHE A 518 13.02 5.29 -12.65
CA PHE A 518 12.03 4.62 -13.52
C PHE A 518 10.96 5.54 -14.14
N GLY A 519 10.88 6.79 -13.71
CA GLY A 519 9.77 7.68 -14.06
C GLY A 519 8.47 7.37 -13.29
N PRO A 520 7.31 7.90 -13.76
CA PRO A 520 6.03 7.68 -13.10
C PRO A 520 5.51 6.25 -13.26
N SER A 521 4.68 5.82 -12.31
CA SER A 521 4.00 4.51 -12.34
C SER A 521 3.09 4.38 -13.55
N LEU A 522 3.27 3.30 -14.33
CA LEU A 522 2.42 2.95 -15.48
C LEU A 522 1.04 2.43 -15.05
N TYR A 523 0.98 1.83 -13.86
CA TYR A 523 -0.25 1.39 -13.21
C TYR A 523 -0.03 1.26 -11.70
N THR A 524 -0.93 1.88 -10.95
CA THR A 524 -0.95 1.83 -9.49
C THR A 524 -2.22 1.11 -9.02
N TYR A 525 -2.06 0.15 -8.11
CA TYR A 525 -3.15 -0.51 -7.41
C TYR A 525 -2.84 -0.46 -5.90
N SER A 526 -3.61 0.37 -5.19
CA SER A 526 -3.32 0.77 -3.81
C SER A 526 -3.83 -0.22 -2.76
N LEU A 527 -3.44 -0.03 -1.50
CA LEU A 527 -3.94 -0.81 -0.37
C LEU A 527 -5.43 -0.49 -0.14
N SER A 528 -5.79 0.80 -0.18
CA SER A 528 -7.17 1.31 -0.17
C SER A 528 -8.06 0.60 -1.20
N GLN A 529 -7.62 0.57 -2.47
CA GLN A 529 -8.34 -0.11 -3.55
C GLN A 529 -8.43 -1.63 -3.33
N GLY A 530 -7.35 -2.26 -2.83
CA GLY A 530 -7.34 -3.68 -2.48
C GLY A 530 -8.33 -4.05 -1.37
N ILE A 531 -8.51 -3.18 -0.37
CA ILE A 531 -9.48 -3.34 0.72
C ILE A 531 -10.91 -3.15 0.20
N ASN A 532 -11.16 -2.09 -0.56
CA ASN A 532 -12.48 -1.76 -1.11
C ASN A 532 -12.96 -2.80 -2.14
N ASP A 533 -12.06 -3.34 -2.97
CA ASP A 533 -12.36 -4.45 -3.87
C ASP A 533 -12.59 -5.79 -3.12
N GLY A 534 -12.32 -5.85 -1.81
CA GLY A 534 -12.46 -7.04 -0.98
C GLY A 534 -11.36 -8.08 -1.15
N TYR A 535 -10.22 -7.71 -1.76
CA TYR A 535 -9.09 -8.58 -2.07
C TYR A 535 -7.95 -8.53 -1.05
N LEU A 536 -7.97 -7.53 -0.16
CA LEU A 536 -7.10 -7.38 1.01
C LEU A 536 -7.97 -7.21 2.27
N ALA A 537 -7.38 -7.51 3.42
CA ALA A 537 -8.01 -7.37 4.73
C ALA A 537 -8.02 -5.91 5.21
N PRO A 538 -9.16 -5.34 5.64
CA PRO A 538 -9.20 -4.09 6.39
C PRO A 538 -8.50 -4.25 7.75
N TYR A 539 -8.19 -3.11 8.36
CA TYR A 539 -7.43 -3.06 9.62
C TYR A 539 -8.05 -2.10 10.63
N ASN A 540 -7.87 -2.45 11.91
CA ASN A 540 -8.23 -1.65 13.07
C ASN A 540 -6.94 -1.16 13.74
N VAL A 541 -6.97 0.05 14.31
CA VAL A 541 -5.82 0.70 14.94
C VAL A 541 -6.10 0.90 16.42
N ARG A 542 -5.12 0.53 17.28
CA ARG A 542 -5.08 0.97 18.68
C ARG A 542 -3.81 1.77 18.94
N LEU A 543 -3.99 3.03 19.31
CA LEU A 543 -2.95 3.89 19.84
C LEU A 543 -2.84 3.62 21.35
N ILE A 544 -1.68 3.18 21.81
CA ILE A 544 -1.48 2.88 23.24
C ILE A 544 -0.58 3.94 23.85
N GLN A 545 -1.19 4.85 24.63
CA GLN A 545 -0.43 5.79 25.46
C GLN A 545 0.06 5.06 26.72
N ILE A 546 1.29 5.35 27.14
CA ILE A 546 1.93 4.75 28.31
C ILE A 546 2.46 5.89 29.17
N GLY A 547 1.93 6.00 30.38
CA GLY A 547 2.17 7.09 31.32
C GLY A 547 1.43 8.37 30.94
N LYS A 548 1.12 9.18 31.96
CA LYS A 548 0.69 10.56 31.77
C LYS A 548 1.90 11.37 31.33
N GLU A 549 1.77 12.11 30.22
CA GLU A 549 2.74 13.13 29.87
C GLU A 549 2.48 14.34 30.79
N GLU A 550 3.48 14.80 31.55
CA GLU A 550 3.29 16.03 32.34
C GLU A 550 3.06 17.20 31.36
N PRO A 551 1.96 17.96 31.50
CA PRO A 551 1.72 19.11 30.64
C PRO A 551 2.80 20.15 30.89
N SER A 552 3.72 20.30 29.93
CA SER A 552 4.88 21.17 30.06
C SER A 552 4.45 22.58 30.48
N THR A 553 5.16 23.17 31.45
CA THR A 553 4.58 24.19 32.35
C THR A 553 4.54 25.61 31.75
N GLN A 554 4.00 25.74 30.54
CA GLN A 554 3.71 27.03 29.91
C GLN A 554 2.41 27.63 30.48
N LYS A 555 2.45 28.92 30.80
CA LYS A 555 1.39 29.60 31.56
C LYS A 555 0.12 29.76 30.71
N ARG A 556 -1.03 29.40 31.28
CA ARG A 556 -2.34 29.85 30.76
C ARG A 556 -2.36 31.37 30.59
N LEU A 557 -2.63 31.81 29.36
CA LEU A 557 -3.08 33.15 29.01
C LEU A 557 -4.50 33.05 28.41
N PRO A 558 -5.28 34.15 28.30
CA PRO A 558 -6.72 34.08 28.09
C PRO A 558 -7.16 33.47 26.75
N GLN A 559 -8.32 32.83 26.76
CA GLN A 559 -8.96 32.25 25.58
C GLN A 559 -9.52 33.33 24.65
N GLU A 560 -9.08 33.36 23.40
CA GLU A 560 -9.88 33.79 22.25
C GLU A 560 -9.67 32.78 21.10
N THR A 561 -10.71 32.52 20.31
CA THR A 561 -10.81 31.47 19.27
C THR A 561 -10.61 30.02 19.74
N GLN A 562 -11.66 29.21 19.68
CA GLN A 562 -11.60 27.75 19.83
C GLN A 562 -11.23 27.11 18.49
N GLU A 563 -9.94 26.96 18.20
CA GLU A 563 -9.49 25.80 17.41
C GLU A 563 -9.20 24.66 18.39
N THR A 564 -9.71 23.46 18.11
CA THR A 564 -9.46 22.27 18.94
C THR A 564 -7.98 21.90 18.87
N VAL A 565 -7.29 21.95 20.01
CA VAL A 565 -5.89 21.54 20.11
C VAL A 565 -5.86 20.02 20.20
N ASP A 566 -5.61 19.36 19.07
CA ASP A 566 -5.19 17.96 19.05
C ASP A 566 -3.92 17.81 19.90
N GLU A 567 -3.93 16.90 20.88
CA GLU A 567 -2.72 16.54 21.60
C GLU A 567 -1.77 15.79 20.64
N GLU A 568 -0.61 16.41 20.40
CA GLU A 568 0.38 15.94 19.44
C GLU A 568 1.13 14.73 20.00
N ILE A 569 0.54 13.53 19.84
CA ILE A 569 1.15 12.25 20.24
C ILE A 569 2.50 12.09 19.54
N VAL A 570 3.58 12.38 20.26
CA VAL A 570 4.96 12.32 19.76
C VAL A 570 5.42 10.86 19.64
N MET A 571 6.12 10.56 18.54
CA MET A 571 6.72 9.27 18.27
C MET A 571 7.77 8.88 19.33
N LYS A 572 7.50 7.82 20.11
CA LYS A 572 8.32 7.44 21.28
C LYS A 572 9.67 6.85 20.87
N THR A 573 10.75 7.38 21.45
CA THR A 573 12.13 7.00 21.09
C THR A 573 12.45 5.56 21.46
N GLY A 574 13.43 4.96 20.77
CA GLY A 574 13.89 3.59 21.05
C GLY A 574 14.48 3.37 22.45
N LYS A 575 14.77 4.43 23.21
CA LYS A 575 15.12 4.36 24.64
C LYS A 575 13.87 4.19 25.50
N VAL A 576 12.87 5.04 25.29
CA VAL A 576 11.56 5.00 25.98
C VAL A 576 10.88 3.64 25.76
N MET A 577 10.90 3.12 24.54
CA MET A 577 10.29 1.81 24.24
C MET A 577 10.93 0.64 25.00
N ARG A 578 12.25 0.69 25.31
CA ARG A 578 12.90 -0.34 26.14
C ARG A 578 12.57 -0.20 27.62
N GLN A 579 12.33 1.02 28.11
CA GLN A 579 11.97 1.26 29.52
C GLN A 579 10.60 0.64 29.84
N TYR A 580 9.67 0.65 28.89
CA TYR A 580 8.33 0.07 29.04
C TYR A 580 8.19 -1.39 28.55
N THR A 581 9.28 -2.11 28.26
CA THR A 581 9.24 -3.50 27.74
C THR A 581 8.32 -4.42 28.56
N GLN A 582 8.36 -4.34 29.90
CA GLN A 582 7.49 -5.12 30.78
C GLN A 582 6.01 -4.77 30.60
N VAL A 583 5.67 -3.48 30.68
CA VAL A 583 4.31 -2.94 30.58
C VAL A 583 3.70 -3.28 29.21
N ILE A 584 4.49 -3.17 28.15
CA ILE A 584 4.11 -3.54 26.77
C ILE A 584 3.83 -5.06 26.68
N ALA A 585 4.64 -5.90 27.33
CA ALA A 585 4.45 -7.35 27.33
C ALA A 585 3.22 -7.78 28.13
N GLU A 586 3.00 -7.20 29.31
CA GLU A 586 1.83 -7.44 30.16
C GLU A 586 0.53 -7.00 29.49
N HIS A 587 0.50 -5.79 28.93
CA HIS A 587 -0.66 -5.30 28.19
C HIS A 587 -0.91 -6.13 26.92
N LEU A 588 0.14 -6.52 26.18
CA LEU A 588 -0.02 -7.38 25.01
C LEU A 588 -0.55 -8.77 25.40
N ALA A 589 -0.06 -9.37 26.49
CA ALA A 589 -0.58 -10.64 27.00
C ALA A 589 -2.07 -10.54 27.38
N ALA A 590 -2.46 -9.46 28.07
CA ALA A 590 -3.85 -9.19 28.45
C ALA A 590 -4.75 -8.85 27.24
N TYR A 591 -4.22 -8.20 26.20
CA TYR A 591 -4.92 -8.00 24.93
C TYR A 591 -5.14 -9.34 24.21
N LEU A 592 -4.10 -10.17 24.09
CA LEU A 592 -4.16 -11.46 23.40
C LEU A 592 -5.07 -12.46 24.12
N GLN A 593 -5.01 -12.53 25.45
CA GLN A 593 -5.88 -13.39 26.25
C GLN A 593 -7.38 -13.02 26.15
N ARG A 594 -7.70 -11.76 25.79
CA ARG A 594 -9.06 -11.30 25.48
C ARG A 594 -9.55 -11.67 24.07
N GLN A 595 -8.70 -12.22 23.18
CA GLN A 595 -9.09 -12.60 21.81
C GLN A 595 -9.75 -13.98 21.75
N GLU A 596 -10.56 -14.20 20.71
CA GLU A 596 -11.04 -15.54 20.35
C GLU A 596 -9.86 -16.44 19.95
N HIS A 597 -9.73 -17.60 20.61
CA HIS A 597 -8.67 -18.58 20.40
C HIS A 597 -7.23 -17.99 20.49
N PRO A 598 -6.78 -17.53 21.67
CA PRO A 598 -5.50 -16.83 21.84
C PRO A 598 -4.26 -17.63 21.36
N ARG A 599 -4.31 -18.96 21.48
CA ARG A 599 -3.26 -19.89 20.99
C ARG A 599 -3.19 -20.02 19.46
N ASP A 600 -4.13 -19.45 18.71
CA ASP A 600 -4.11 -19.40 17.25
C ASP A 600 -3.90 -17.96 16.73
N HIS A 601 -3.72 -16.98 17.62
CA HIS A 601 -3.74 -15.55 17.29
C HIS A 601 -2.36 -15.03 16.87
N LYS A 602 -1.91 -15.43 15.67
CA LYS A 602 -0.57 -15.13 15.18
C LYS A 602 -0.26 -13.63 15.19
N THR A 603 0.81 -13.27 15.89
CA THR A 603 1.18 -11.89 16.24
C THR A 603 2.66 -11.61 15.96
N ILE A 604 2.97 -10.45 15.39
CA ILE A 604 4.35 -9.99 15.14
C ILE A 604 4.64 -8.75 15.98
N VAL A 605 5.72 -8.79 16.76
CA VAL A 605 6.18 -7.68 17.61
C VAL A 605 7.49 -7.12 17.06
N PHE A 606 7.45 -5.88 16.59
CA PHE A 606 8.61 -5.14 16.08
C PHE A 606 9.28 -4.38 17.22
N CYS A 607 10.44 -4.87 17.64
CA CYS A 607 11.28 -4.30 18.70
C CYS A 607 12.43 -3.47 18.12
N VAL A 608 13.02 -2.62 18.97
CA VAL A 608 14.05 -1.63 18.59
C VAL A 608 15.30 -2.26 17.96
N ASN A 609 15.79 -3.38 18.49
CA ASN A 609 16.92 -4.15 17.94
C ASN A 609 16.85 -5.62 18.40
N ASN A 610 17.86 -6.43 18.05
CA ASN A 610 17.89 -7.86 18.38
C ASN A 610 17.87 -8.13 19.90
N GLU A 611 18.50 -7.27 20.70
CA GLU A 611 18.53 -7.37 22.18
C GLU A 611 17.13 -7.16 22.76
N HIS A 612 16.47 -6.06 22.39
CA HIS A 612 15.10 -5.76 22.82
C HIS A 612 14.11 -6.81 22.29
N ALA A 613 14.34 -7.42 21.12
CA ALA A 613 13.55 -8.56 20.68
C ALA A 613 13.67 -9.77 21.62
N ASP A 614 14.85 -10.04 22.20
CA ASP A 614 15.01 -11.14 23.16
C ASP A 614 14.45 -10.80 24.55
N GLU A 615 14.65 -9.57 25.02
CA GLU A 615 14.04 -9.11 26.28
C GLU A 615 12.51 -9.16 26.20
N MET A 616 11.93 -8.63 25.12
CA MET A 616 10.48 -8.69 24.86
C MET A 616 9.98 -10.14 24.80
N ARG A 617 10.74 -11.07 24.19
CA ARG A 617 10.42 -12.50 24.21
C ARG A 617 10.37 -13.05 25.64
N GLN A 618 11.35 -12.71 26.48
CA GLN A 618 11.41 -13.18 27.87
C GLN A 618 10.21 -12.65 28.67
N ARG A 619 9.94 -11.34 28.64
CA ARG A 619 8.78 -10.76 29.35
C ARG A 619 7.44 -11.30 28.84
N LEU A 620 7.31 -11.58 27.54
CA LEU A 620 6.10 -12.20 26.98
C LEU A 620 5.93 -13.67 27.39
N ILE A 621 7.00 -14.43 27.58
CA ILE A 621 6.92 -15.79 28.14
C ILE A 621 6.43 -15.74 29.60
N GLU A 622 6.90 -14.78 30.38
CA GLU A 622 6.46 -14.54 31.76
C GLU A 622 4.98 -14.11 31.82
N ALA A 623 4.61 -13.06 31.09
CA ALA A 623 3.25 -12.51 31.08
C ALA A 623 2.21 -13.49 30.49
N CYS A 624 2.59 -14.30 29.49
CA CYS A 624 1.71 -15.32 28.91
C CYS A 624 1.82 -16.70 29.60
N ALA A 625 2.52 -16.83 30.73
CA ALA A 625 2.77 -18.14 31.37
C ALA A 625 1.49 -18.90 31.75
N GLY A 626 0.40 -18.19 32.04
CA GLY A 626 -0.90 -18.80 32.36
C GLY A 626 -1.62 -19.47 31.18
N TRP A 627 -1.22 -19.22 29.93
CA TRP A 627 -1.93 -19.77 28.75
C TRP A 627 -1.05 -20.16 27.55
N SER A 628 0.16 -19.66 27.40
CA SER A 628 1.11 -20.08 26.36
C SER A 628 1.67 -21.50 26.60
N ARG A 629 2.39 -22.04 25.62
CA ARG A 629 3.20 -23.25 25.69
C ARG A 629 4.64 -22.97 25.28
N ALA A 630 5.56 -23.87 25.65
CA ALA A 630 6.92 -23.85 25.12
C ALA A 630 6.89 -23.88 23.57
N GLY A 631 7.56 -22.92 22.93
CA GLY A 631 7.54 -22.71 21.48
C GLY A 631 6.43 -21.80 20.94
N ASP A 632 5.45 -21.37 21.74
CA ASP A 632 4.42 -20.42 21.28
C ASP A 632 4.98 -19.00 21.08
N ILE A 633 6.07 -18.65 21.77
CA ILE A 633 6.66 -17.31 21.79
C ILE A 633 8.16 -17.43 21.45
N VAL A 634 8.55 -16.89 20.30
CA VAL A 634 9.91 -17.03 19.74
C VAL A 634 10.49 -15.69 19.31
N ARG A 635 11.80 -15.67 19.04
CA ARG A 635 12.52 -14.54 18.44
C ARG A 635 13.06 -14.99 17.08
N ILE A 636 12.89 -14.14 16.06
CA ILE A 636 13.34 -14.42 14.69
C ILE A 636 14.06 -13.19 14.14
N VAL A 637 15.40 -13.26 14.09
CA VAL A 637 16.33 -12.30 13.47
C VAL A 637 17.30 -13.02 12.52
N ASN A 638 18.12 -12.27 11.79
CA ASN A 638 18.99 -12.80 10.73
C ASN A 638 19.95 -13.91 11.22
N ASP A 639 20.39 -13.83 12.47
CA ASP A 639 21.52 -14.59 13.01
C ASP A 639 21.11 -15.96 13.63
N ASP A 640 19.81 -16.24 13.72
CA ASP A 640 19.25 -17.47 14.34
C ASP A 640 19.38 -18.74 13.47
N GLY A 641 20.04 -18.61 12.30
CA GLY A 641 20.47 -19.72 11.45
C GLY A 641 19.36 -20.71 11.05
N ALA A 642 19.67 -22.00 11.17
CA ALA A 642 18.76 -23.08 10.80
C ALA A 642 17.62 -23.35 11.81
N GLU A 643 17.61 -22.68 12.96
CA GLU A 643 16.52 -22.74 13.94
C GLU A 643 15.49 -21.65 13.65
N GLY A 644 15.91 -20.39 13.63
CA GLY A 644 15.04 -19.27 13.27
C GLY A 644 14.38 -19.42 11.89
N LYS A 645 15.06 -20.08 10.93
CA LYS A 645 14.42 -20.44 9.65
C LYS A 645 13.29 -21.48 9.81
N ARG A 646 13.47 -22.54 10.62
CA ARG A 646 12.42 -23.56 10.85
C ARG A 646 11.19 -22.94 11.52
N ASP A 647 11.41 -22.06 12.49
CA ASP A 647 10.35 -21.36 13.20
C ASP A 647 9.66 -20.33 12.29
N LEU A 648 10.40 -19.70 11.38
CA LEU A 648 9.84 -18.81 10.36
C LEU A 648 8.98 -19.57 9.34
N ASP A 649 9.50 -20.67 8.78
CA ASP A 649 8.76 -21.54 7.86
C ASP A 649 7.52 -22.15 8.56
N ALA A 650 7.57 -22.36 9.89
CA ALA A 650 6.42 -22.74 10.70
C ALA A 650 5.41 -21.59 10.89
N PHE A 651 5.88 -20.38 11.20
CA PHE A 651 5.03 -19.21 11.41
C PHE A 651 4.29 -18.79 10.13
N CYS A 652 4.93 -18.89 8.97
CA CYS A 652 4.34 -18.58 7.66
C CYS A 652 3.25 -19.57 7.22
N SER A 653 3.25 -20.80 7.75
CA SER A 653 2.27 -21.83 7.40
C SER A 653 0.85 -21.46 7.88
N ILE A 654 -0.15 -21.80 7.06
CA ILE A 654 -1.58 -21.70 7.39
C ILE A 654 -1.98 -22.82 8.36
N GLU A 655 -1.43 -24.02 8.18
CA GLU A 655 -1.78 -25.24 8.95
C GLU A 655 -1.17 -25.24 10.36
N LYS A 656 0.08 -24.78 10.50
CA LYS A 656 0.79 -24.80 11.78
C LYS A 656 0.33 -23.65 12.67
N ARG A 657 -0.20 -24.00 13.85
CA ARG A 657 -0.64 -23.04 14.87
C ARG A 657 0.53 -22.38 15.63
N GLN A 658 1.65 -23.08 15.77
CA GLN A 658 2.85 -22.65 16.50
C GLN A 658 3.99 -22.28 15.51
N PRO A 659 4.82 -21.25 15.79
CA PRO A 659 4.70 -20.28 16.88
C PRO A 659 3.49 -19.34 16.73
N VAL A 660 3.12 -18.68 17.83
CA VAL A 660 1.97 -17.77 17.95
C VAL A 660 2.44 -16.32 17.99
N ILE A 661 3.43 -16.00 18.81
CA ILE A 661 4.01 -14.65 18.92
C ILE A 661 5.46 -14.70 18.44
N VAL A 662 5.81 -13.81 17.49
CA VAL A 662 7.19 -13.65 17.02
C VAL A 662 7.70 -12.26 17.33
N THR A 663 8.80 -12.18 18.07
CA THR A 663 9.58 -10.96 18.31
C THR A 663 10.67 -10.81 17.24
N THR A 664 10.85 -9.59 16.73
CA THR A 664 11.80 -9.31 15.63
C THR A 664 12.24 -7.85 15.63
N SER A 665 13.36 -7.54 14.97
CA SER A 665 13.86 -6.17 14.77
C SER A 665 13.53 -5.67 13.36
N GLN A 666 14.13 -6.30 12.36
CA GLN A 666 14.04 -5.96 10.94
C GLN A 666 13.93 -7.18 10.00
N LEU A 667 14.16 -8.42 10.46
CA LEU A 667 14.05 -9.58 9.56
C LEU A 667 12.64 -9.69 8.98
N LEU A 668 11.61 -9.59 9.83
CA LEU A 668 10.22 -9.58 9.36
C LEU A 668 9.72 -8.20 8.90
N SER A 669 10.58 -7.23 8.53
CA SER A 669 10.07 -6.03 7.86
C SER A 669 9.77 -6.31 6.38
N THR A 670 10.60 -7.10 5.70
CA THR A 670 10.55 -7.35 4.24
C THR A 670 10.24 -8.80 3.85
N GLY A 671 9.70 -9.00 2.65
CA GLY A 671 9.80 -10.24 1.86
C GLY A 671 9.39 -11.58 2.49
N ILE A 672 8.45 -11.59 3.45
CA ILE A 672 8.03 -12.78 4.20
C ILE A 672 6.50 -12.81 4.27
N ASP A 673 5.90 -13.98 4.07
CA ASP A 673 4.46 -14.18 3.87
C ASP A 673 3.80 -14.87 5.08
N VAL A 674 3.01 -14.14 5.87
CA VAL A 674 2.28 -14.67 7.03
C VAL A 674 0.78 -14.39 6.87
N PRO A 675 0.06 -15.16 6.02
CA PRO A 675 -1.32 -14.84 5.66
C PRO A 675 -2.25 -14.85 6.88
N THR A 676 -1.97 -15.70 7.87
CA THR A 676 -2.72 -15.87 9.13
C THR A 676 -2.38 -14.86 10.23
N CYS A 677 -1.46 -13.90 10.02
CA CYS A 677 -1.10 -12.88 11.01
C CYS A 677 -2.30 -11.98 11.37
N ARG A 678 -2.81 -12.03 12.60
CA ARG A 678 -3.97 -11.24 13.07
C ARG A 678 -3.61 -9.94 13.79
N THR A 679 -2.41 -9.84 14.37
CA THR A 679 -1.98 -8.61 15.06
C THR A 679 -0.53 -8.23 14.73
N ILE A 680 -0.32 -6.95 14.44
CA ILE A 680 0.99 -6.33 14.26
C ILE A 680 1.20 -5.35 15.42
N VAL A 681 2.37 -5.39 16.05
CA VAL A 681 2.70 -4.58 17.22
C VAL A 681 3.95 -3.74 16.97
N PHE A 682 3.81 -2.43 17.09
CA PHE A 682 4.94 -1.49 17.08
C PHE A 682 5.42 -1.24 18.52
N ALA A 683 6.50 -1.93 18.90
CA ALA A 683 7.30 -1.68 20.10
C ALA A 683 8.60 -0.92 19.76
N ARG A 684 8.60 -0.19 18.63
CA ARG A 684 9.64 0.75 18.19
C ARG A 684 9.08 1.78 17.22
N GLY A 685 9.81 2.88 17.05
CA GLY A 685 9.65 3.75 15.90
C GLY A 685 9.98 3.04 14.57
N VAL A 686 9.33 3.49 13.50
CA VAL A 686 9.51 2.99 12.12
C VAL A 686 10.31 4.03 11.32
N GLY A 687 11.39 3.63 10.66
CA GLY A 687 12.36 4.59 10.11
C GLY A 687 11.99 5.22 8.77
N SER A 688 10.93 4.74 8.11
CA SER A 688 10.49 5.23 6.80
C SER A 688 9.06 4.80 6.47
N MET A 689 8.40 5.57 5.60
CA MET A 689 7.10 5.22 5.00
C MET A 689 7.16 3.86 4.27
N VAL A 690 8.30 3.58 3.62
CA VAL A 690 8.60 2.30 2.95
C VAL A 690 8.55 1.13 3.93
N GLU A 691 9.23 1.24 5.08
CA GLU A 691 9.22 0.20 6.10
C GLU A 691 7.82 0.02 6.70
N PHE A 692 7.11 1.12 6.98
CA PHE A 692 5.75 1.09 7.53
C PHE A 692 4.78 0.30 6.63
N LYS A 693 4.71 0.67 5.34
CA LYS A 693 3.81 0.02 4.36
C LYS A 693 4.19 -1.44 4.08
N GLN A 694 5.46 -1.81 4.20
CA GLN A 694 5.92 -3.22 4.12
C GLN A 694 5.58 -4.03 5.38
N ILE A 695 5.53 -3.40 6.56
CA ILE A 695 5.10 -4.04 7.81
C ILE A 695 3.58 -4.27 7.81
N ILE A 696 2.76 -3.21 7.65
CA ILE A 696 1.28 -3.34 7.68
C ILE A 696 0.77 -4.30 6.59
N GLY A 697 1.46 -4.34 5.44
CA GLY A 697 1.22 -5.24 4.30
C GLY A 697 1.29 -6.75 4.58
N ARG A 698 1.58 -7.15 5.82
CA ARG A 698 1.55 -8.54 6.31
C ARG A 698 0.17 -8.90 6.84
N GLY A 699 -0.48 -7.95 7.51
CA GLY A 699 -1.84 -8.10 7.99
C GLY A 699 -2.85 -8.11 6.84
N THR A 700 -2.57 -7.43 5.73
CA THR A 700 -3.50 -7.23 4.60
C THR A 700 -3.89 -8.49 3.84
N ARG A 701 -3.28 -9.65 4.11
CA ARG A 701 -3.62 -10.93 3.49
C ARG A 701 -4.83 -11.60 4.16
N LEU A 702 -5.68 -12.20 3.35
CA LEU A 702 -6.92 -12.86 3.77
C LEU A 702 -6.78 -14.38 3.86
N VAL A 703 -7.51 -14.96 4.82
CA VAL A 703 -7.81 -16.40 4.90
C VAL A 703 -9.27 -16.50 5.28
N GLU A 704 -10.18 -16.62 4.30
CA GLU A 704 -11.60 -16.23 4.47
C GLU A 704 -12.31 -16.92 5.64
N GLU A 705 -11.95 -18.17 5.94
CA GLU A 705 -12.48 -18.97 7.04
C GLU A 705 -12.01 -18.53 8.45
N THR A 706 -10.81 -17.96 8.58
CA THR A 706 -10.14 -17.78 9.89
C THR A 706 -9.57 -16.38 10.14
N LYS A 707 -9.49 -15.53 9.12
CA LYS A 707 -8.99 -14.15 9.20
C LYS A 707 -9.54 -13.28 8.07
N ARG A 708 -10.40 -12.35 8.45
CA ARG A 708 -11.03 -11.36 7.55
C ARG A 708 -10.52 -9.92 7.75
N TRP A 709 -9.90 -9.61 8.90
CA TRP A 709 -9.34 -8.31 9.27
C TRP A 709 -8.10 -8.51 10.16
N PHE A 710 -7.39 -7.43 10.52
CA PHE A 710 -6.26 -7.49 11.48
C PHE A 710 -6.16 -6.23 12.35
N THR A 711 -5.44 -6.32 13.47
CA THR A 711 -5.17 -5.20 14.38
C THR A 711 -3.74 -4.68 14.21
N ILE A 712 -3.57 -3.36 14.23
CA ILE A 712 -2.31 -2.67 14.52
C ILE A 712 -2.38 -2.18 15.97
N LEU A 713 -1.47 -2.63 16.83
CA LEU A 713 -1.25 -2.07 18.17
C LEU A 713 0.01 -1.20 18.11
N ASP A 714 -0.13 0.09 18.41
CA ASP A 714 0.95 1.07 18.30
C ASP A 714 1.24 1.71 19.66
N TYR A 715 2.28 1.22 20.31
CA TYR A 715 2.82 1.79 21.56
C TYR A 715 3.85 2.90 21.30
N ALA A 716 4.21 3.13 20.04
CA ALA A 716 5.30 4.01 19.62
C ALA A 716 4.83 5.31 18.94
N GLY A 717 3.55 5.44 18.60
CA GLY A 717 2.98 6.57 17.86
C GLY A 717 3.35 6.62 16.38
N ALA A 718 3.83 5.50 15.81
CA ALA A 718 4.32 5.45 14.43
C ALA A 718 3.24 5.80 13.39
N ILE A 719 2.00 5.36 13.58
CA ILE A 719 0.95 5.46 12.55
C ILE A 719 0.53 6.90 12.22
N LYS A 720 0.54 7.84 13.18
CA LYS A 720 0.20 9.25 12.91
C LYS A 720 1.16 9.90 11.90
N HIS A 721 2.45 9.51 11.87
CA HIS A 721 3.44 10.07 10.95
C HIS A 721 3.51 9.37 9.58
N PHE A 722 2.88 8.19 9.43
CA PHE A 722 2.98 7.36 8.23
C PHE A 722 1.63 6.99 7.60
N PHE A 723 0.56 7.73 7.92
CA PHE A 723 -0.74 7.54 7.30
C PHE A 723 -0.89 8.34 6.00
N ASP A 724 -1.14 7.64 4.89
CA ASP A 724 -1.37 8.21 3.55
C ASP A 724 -2.76 7.71 3.07
N PRO A 725 -3.84 8.51 3.26
CA PRO A 725 -5.22 8.05 3.05
C PRO A 725 -5.50 7.58 1.61
N ASP A 726 -4.92 8.25 0.62
CA ASP A 726 -5.12 7.96 -0.80
C ASP A 726 -4.56 6.58 -1.18
N PHE A 727 -3.45 6.15 -0.56
CA PHE A 727 -2.89 4.82 -0.81
C PHE A 727 -3.32 3.75 0.19
N ASP A 728 -3.32 4.05 1.48
CA ASP A 728 -3.54 3.05 2.56
C ASP A 728 -5.01 2.79 2.83
N GLY A 729 -5.86 3.81 2.63
CA GLY A 729 -7.28 3.77 2.95
C GLY A 729 -7.53 3.88 4.45
N GLU A 730 -8.72 4.37 4.81
CA GLU A 730 -9.07 4.65 6.20
C GLU A 730 -9.16 3.36 7.05
N PRO A 731 -8.56 3.33 8.26
CA PRO A 731 -8.73 2.23 9.19
C PRO A 731 -10.21 2.10 9.58
N THR A 732 -10.69 0.88 9.82
CA THR A 732 -12.12 0.66 10.11
C THR A 732 -12.49 1.02 11.55
N SER A 733 -11.50 1.14 12.44
CA SER A 733 -11.61 1.88 13.69
C SER A 733 -10.24 2.39 14.13
N ILE A 734 -10.23 3.53 14.82
CA ILE A 734 -9.11 4.01 15.64
C ILE A 734 -9.61 4.04 17.07
N GLN A 735 -8.85 3.46 18.00
CA GLN A 735 -9.12 3.50 19.43
C GLN A 735 -7.85 3.98 20.15
N THR A 736 -8.01 4.79 21.18
CA THR A 736 -6.91 5.19 22.07
C THR A 736 -7.11 4.51 23.42
N GLU A 737 -6.05 3.92 23.98
CA GLU A 737 -6.06 3.17 25.24
C GLU A 737 -4.86 3.68 26.09
N GLU A 738 -5.15 4.30 27.24
CA GLU A 738 -4.13 4.80 28.17
C GLU A 738 -3.72 3.71 29.17
N ILE A 739 -2.41 3.58 29.41
CA ILE A 739 -1.85 2.75 30.48
C ILE A 739 -1.22 3.65 31.53
N ASP A 740 -1.87 3.75 32.70
CA ASP A 740 -1.30 4.40 33.88
C ASP A 740 -0.21 3.52 34.48
N VAL A 741 1.02 4.04 34.59
CA VAL A 741 2.18 3.31 35.11
C VAL A 741 2.42 3.54 36.61
N ASP A 742 1.73 4.50 37.22
CA ASP A 742 1.81 4.77 38.66
C ASP A 742 0.84 3.91 39.49
N ALA A 743 0.01 3.10 38.82
CA ALA A 743 -0.89 2.12 39.41
C ALA A 743 -0.11 0.90 39.95
N ALA A 744 0.66 1.11 41.02
CA ALA A 744 1.36 0.04 41.73
C ALA A 744 0.38 -1.06 42.18
N PRO A 745 0.75 -2.36 42.08
CA PRO A 745 -0.14 -3.44 42.46
C PRO A 745 -0.45 -3.36 43.96
N ALA A 746 -1.74 -3.15 44.28
CA ALA A 746 -2.24 -3.11 45.65
C ALA A 746 -2.16 -4.52 46.27
N ALA A 747 -1.00 -4.87 46.80
CA ALA A 747 -0.80 -6.08 47.58
C ALA A 747 -1.72 -6.07 48.82
N SER A 748 -2.37 -7.20 49.08
CA SER A 748 -3.29 -7.40 50.18
C SER A 748 -2.66 -7.13 51.54
N VAL A 749 -3.33 -6.32 52.36
CA VAL A 749 -3.17 -6.31 53.81
C VAL A 749 -4.53 -6.69 54.39
N ASP A 750 -4.62 -7.90 54.93
CA ASP A 750 -5.80 -8.36 55.67
C ASP A 750 -5.81 -7.73 57.08
N GLU A 751 -6.95 -7.19 57.51
CA GLU A 751 -7.31 -7.12 58.93
C GLU A 751 -8.71 -7.70 59.14
N GLU A 752 -8.86 -8.50 60.20
CA GLU A 752 -10.05 -9.31 60.50
C GLU A 752 -11.17 -8.51 61.21
N PRO A 753 -12.41 -9.06 61.28
CA PRO A 753 -13.61 -8.24 61.53
C PRO A 753 -13.92 -7.95 63.01
N SER A 754 -14.60 -6.83 63.26
CA SER A 754 -15.23 -6.52 64.55
C SER A 754 -16.68 -6.01 64.42
N GLU A 755 -17.62 -6.93 64.66
CA GLU A 755 -18.99 -6.78 65.20
C GLU A 755 -19.82 -5.50 64.93
N GLN A 756 -21.00 -5.70 64.33
CA GLN A 756 -22.16 -4.81 64.49
C GLN A 756 -23.13 -5.35 65.56
N PRO A 757 -23.73 -4.46 66.36
CA PRO A 757 -25.12 -4.54 66.78
C PRO A 757 -25.95 -3.43 66.09
N GLY A 758 -27.13 -3.65 65.51
CA GLY A 758 -27.93 -4.87 65.39
C GLY A 758 -29.37 -4.61 65.83
N GLU A 759 -30.37 -4.94 65.01
CA GLU A 759 -31.79 -4.91 65.45
C GLU A 759 -32.65 -5.99 64.77
N GLU A 760 -33.64 -6.44 65.53
CA GLU A 760 -34.63 -7.51 65.33
C GLU A 760 -35.65 -7.23 64.19
N SER A 761 -36.47 -8.15 63.66
CA SER A 761 -36.74 -9.62 63.79
C SER A 761 -37.52 -10.06 62.50
N THR A 762 -38.32 -11.13 62.33
CA THR A 762 -39.00 -12.18 63.13
C THR A 762 -39.12 -13.49 62.29
N PRO A 763 -39.48 -14.68 62.83
CA PRO A 763 -38.84 -15.93 62.41
C PRO A 763 -39.75 -17.13 62.04
N ALA A 764 -39.11 -18.25 61.63
CA ALA A 764 -39.18 -19.59 62.26
C ALA A 764 -39.39 -20.81 61.33
N ALA A 765 -38.61 -21.87 61.62
CA ALA A 765 -38.73 -23.28 61.21
C ALA A 765 -38.59 -23.65 59.70
N GLY A 766 -37.92 -24.75 59.33
CA GLY A 766 -37.04 -25.60 60.16
C GLY A 766 -36.66 -26.98 59.57
N ALA A 767 -35.46 -27.45 59.94
CA ALA A 767 -35.01 -28.85 60.03
C ALA A 767 -34.69 -29.70 58.77
N THR A 768 -33.47 -30.28 58.82
CA THR A 768 -33.03 -31.62 58.35
C THR A 768 -32.88 -31.97 56.86
N GLU A 769 -31.83 -32.76 56.62
CA GLU A 769 -31.64 -33.64 55.45
C GLU A 769 -32.76 -34.70 55.35
N VAL A 770 -33.00 -35.27 54.15
CA VAL A 770 -33.04 -36.74 53.89
C VAL A 770 -33.47 -37.05 52.44
N GLN A 771 -32.56 -37.73 51.72
CA GLN A 771 -32.76 -38.77 50.68
C GLN A 771 -33.61 -38.52 49.42
N GLN A 772 -33.43 -39.45 48.47
CA GLN A 772 -33.94 -39.45 47.10
C GLN A 772 -35.32 -40.10 46.99
N GLU A 773 -36.11 -39.66 45.99
CA GLU A 773 -37.01 -40.51 45.18
C GLU A 773 -38.22 -41.18 45.88
N PRO A 774 -39.20 -41.77 45.14
CA PRO A 774 -39.26 -41.99 43.69
C PRO A 774 -40.47 -41.40 42.94
N THR A 775 -40.39 -41.60 41.62
CA THR A 775 -41.45 -41.78 40.59
C THR A 775 -42.85 -42.17 41.12
N PRO A 776 -43.97 -41.90 40.41
CA PRO A 776 -44.08 -42.12 38.95
C PRO A 776 -45.06 -41.23 38.13
N HIS A 777 -45.16 -41.59 36.84
CA HIS A 777 -46.33 -41.59 35.94
C HIS A 777 -46.28 -40.77 34.64
N THR A 778 -46.08 -41.55 33.55
CA THR A 778 -47.04 -41.62 32.43
C THR A 778 -46.92 -40.54 31.34
N GLU A 779 -45.92 -40.75 30.48
CA GLU A 779 -46.15 -40.92 29.02
C GLU A 779 -47.55 -41.52 28.70
N PRO A 780 -48.22 -41.17 27.57
CA PRO A 780 -47.55 -41.14 26.27
C PRO A 780 -47.95 -40.07 25.25
N LEU A 781 -47.11 -40.03 24.22
CA LEU A 781 -47.25 -39.44 22.88
C LEU A 781 -48.62 -39.76 22.23
N PRO A 782 -49.11 -38.91 21.31
CA PRO A 782 -48.75 -39.16 19.90
C PRO A 782 -48.60 -37.94 18.97
N ASP A 783 -48.00 -38.24 17.80
CA ASP A 783 -48.21 -37.66 16.46
C ASP A 783 -47.64 -36.30 16.00
N GLU A 784 -47.35 -36.29 14.70
CA GLU A 784 -46.84 -35.21 13.86
C GLU A 784 -47.96 -34.32 13.25
N GLN A 785 -47.56 -33.15 12.75
CA GLN A 785 -48.12 -32.42 11.60
C GLN A 785 -49.65 -32.40 11.37
N THR A 786 -50.25 -31.20 11.41
CA THR A 786 -50.99 -30.73 10.22
C THR A 786 -51.03 -29.20 10.10
N ALA A 787 -51.06 -28.70 8.86
CA ALA A 787 -51.25 -27.28 8.56
C ALA A 787 -52.71 -26.83 8.75
N ALA A 788 -52.92 -25.52 8.84
CA ALA A 788 -54.25 -24.92 8.71
C ALA A 788 -54.80 -25.16 7.29
N ALA A 789 -55.74 -26.10 7.16
CA ALA A 789 -56.15 -26.63 5.86
C ALA A 789 -57.41 -25.97 5.27
N LEU A 790 -57.22 -25.23 4.18
CA LEU A 790 -58.20 -24.93 3.13
C LEU A 790 -57.39 -24.88 1.81
N PHE A 791 -57.39 -25.84 0.88
CA PHE A 791 -58.27 -27.01 0.64
C PHE A 791 -57.49 -28.24 0.06
N GLY A 792 -57.85 -29.45 0.52
CA GLY A 792 -58.04 -30.71 -0.26
C GLY A 792 -56.93 -31.39 -1.12
N GLY A 793 -56.65 -32.69 -0.85
CA GLY A 793 -55.98 -33.63 -1.79
C GLY A 793 -55.48 -34.97 -1.17
N GLN A 794 -56.11 -36.12 -1.46
CA GLN A 794 -55.92 -37.43 -0.78
C GLN A 794 -54.82 -38.35 -1.40
N ILE A 795 -54.07 -39.14 -0.58
CA ILE A 795 -53.55 -40.52 -0.87
C ILE A 795 -53.30 -41.30 0.48
N PRO A 796 -53.48 -42.65 0.60
CA PRO A 796 -53.24 -43.42 1.86
C PRO A 796 -52.32 -44.69 1.85
N GLN A 797 -51.69 -44.95 3.02
CA GLN A 797 -51.38 -46.26 3.72
C GLN A 797 -50.21 -47.26 3.36
N ALA A 798 -49.38 -47.59 4.38
CA ALA A 798 -49.18 -48.93 5.06
C ALA A 798 -47.77 -49.61 5.26
N THR A 799 -47.35 -49.75 6.54
CA THR A 799 -46.68 -50.92 7.24
C THR A 799 -45.14 -51.22 7.22
N SER A 800 -44.69 -52.00 8.23
CA SER A 800 -43.32 -52.11 8.85
C SER A 800 -42.87 -53.60 9.06
N PRO A 801 -41.93 -54.06 9.96
CA PRO A 801 -40.79 -53.48 10.73
C PRO A 801 -39.48 -54.37 10.76
N GLY A 802 -38.43 -54.00 11.54
CA GLY A 802 -37.25 -54.87 11.89
C GLY A 802 -36.19 -54.17 12.78
N ALA A 803 -35.39 -54.90 13.60
CA ALA A 803 -34.65 -54.28 14.74
C ALA A 803 -33.28 -54.91 15.20
N VAL A 804 -32.42 -54.05 15.80
CA VAL A 804 -31.49 -54.24 16.97
C VAL A 804 -30.16 -55.03 16.88
N SER A 805 -29.14 -54.52 17.62
CA SER A 805 -28.02 -55.16 18.38
C SER A 805 -26.55 -54.86 18.01
N ASP A 806 -25.67 -54.95 19.04
CA ASP A 806 -24.26 -54.57 19.09
C ASP A 806 -23.26 -55.71 18.79
N GLY A 807 -22.05 -55.34 18.32
CA GLY A 807 -20.81 -55.71 19.02
C GLY A 807 -19.98 -56.95 18.60
N LYS A 808 -18.64 -56.78 18.78
CA LYS A 808 -17.54 -57.78 18.85
C LYS A 808 -16.98 -58.46 17.59
N GLU A 809 -15.76 -58.02 17.25
CA GLU A 809 -14.48 -58.76 17.40
C GLU A 809 -14.36 -60.25 16.97
N ASP A 810 -13.34 -60.48 16.14
CA ASP A 810 -12.44 -61.65 16.03
C ASP A 810 -12.98 -63.08 15.78
N TYR A 811 -12.46 -63.72 14.72
CA TYR A 811 -11.29 -64.61 14.89
C TYR A 811 -10.52 -64.89 13.57
N VAL A 812 -9.37 -65.56 13.70
CA VAL A 812 -8.31 -65.75 12.68
C VAL A 812 -8.20 -67.22 12.23
N ALA A 813 -7.44 -67.47 11.15
CA ALA A 813 -6.81 -68.74 10.70
C ALA A 813 -7.51 -69.49 9.53
N ASP A 814 -6.83 -70.17 8.59
CA ASP A 814 -5.35 -70.33 8.45
C ASP A 814 -4.83 -70.71 7.03
N THR A 815 -3.51 -70.58 6.86
CA THR A 815 -2.56 -71.32 5.99
C THR A 815 -2.56 -71.25 4.44
N GLN A 816 -1.44 -70.68 3.96
CA GLN A 816 -0.46 -71.22 2.97
C GLN A 816 -0.67 -71.10 1.44
N GLY A 817 0.33 -70.43 0.82
CA GLY A 817 0.67 -70.48 -0.62
C GLY A 817 1.77 -69.45 -0.97
N GLY A 818 2.98 -69.91 -1.35
CA GLY A 818 4.07 -69.05 -1.88
C GLY A 818 4.16 -69.10 -3.42
N SER A 819 5.05 -68.39 -4.12
CA SER A 819 6.14 -67.50 -3.66
C SER A 819 6.76 -66.67 -4.83
N GLU A 820 7.28 -65.48 -4.52
CA GLU A 820 8.36 -64.73 -5.23
C GLU A 820 8.12 -63.91 -6.54
N LYS A 821 9.19 -63.18 -6.90
CA LYS A 821 9.44 -62.01 -7.81
C LYS A 821 9.49 -62.39 -9.32
N PRO A 822 9.55 -61.46 -10.34
CA PRO A 822 10.49 -60.31 -10.43
C PRO A 822 10.04 -59.07 -11.28
N LEU A 823 11.01 -58.33 -11.86
CA LEU A 823 10.90 -57.02 -12.55
C LEU A 823 10.93 -57.11 -14.11
N LEU A 824 10.70 -55.95 -14.75
CA LEU A 824 11.36 -55.40 -15.97
C LEU A 824 10.83 -55.67 -17.41
N MET A 825 10.32 -54.57 -18.00
CA MET A 825 10.69 -53.96 -19.32
C MET A 825 10.10 -54.38 -20.70
N SER A 826 9.72 -53.32 -21.44
CA SER A 826 10.00 -53.03 -22.88
C SER A 826 9.07 -53.47 -24.03
N GLY A 827 8.83 -52.52 -24.95
CA GLY A 827 8.52 -52.68 -26.40
C GLY A 827 7.10 -53.05 -26.84
N THR A 828 6.67 -52.86 -28.11
CA THR A 828 7.02 -51.87 -29.17
C THR A 828 5.85 -51.80 -30.21
N ASP A 829 5.94 -50.83 -31.15
CA ASP A 829 5.43 -50.88 -32.54
C ASP A 829 4.01 -50.45 -32.98
N LYS A 830 4.02 -50.02 -34.25
CA LYS A 830 2.96 -49.57 -35.20
C LYS A 830 2.23 -50.78 -35.84
N PRO A 831 1.04 -50.66 -36.51
CA PRO A 831 0.88 -49.92 -37.80
C PRO A 831 -0.52 -49.29 -38.07
N GLU A 832 -0.60 -48.14 -38.78
CA GLU A 832 -1.00 -47.94 -40.20
C GLU A 832 -2.51 -47.69 -40.47
N ALA A 833 -2.85 -47.38 -41.72
CA ALA A 833 -4.13 -46.80 -42.17
C ALA A 833 -4.86 -47.69 -43.19
N PRO A 834 -6.08 -47.31 -43.61
CA PRO A 834 -6.63 -47.69 -44.92
C PRO A 834 -6.84 -46.47 -45.85
N VAL A 835 -7.06 -46.75 -47.14
CA VAL A 835 -7.10 -45.80 -48.26
C VAL A 835 -8.25 -46.15 -49.22
N GLU A 836 -8.84 -45.14 -49.88
CA GLU A 836 -9.83 -45.21 -50.98
C GLU A 836 -11.23 -45.83 -50.66
N GLY A 837 -12.31 -45.47 -51.35
CA GLY A 837 -12.48 -44.48 -52.44
C GLY A 837 -13.91 -44.45 -53.02
N ALA A 838 -14.07 -43.87 -54.23
CA ALA A 838 -15.29 -43.82 -55.08
C ALA A 838 -16.46 -42.88 -54.65
N GLN A 839 -17.24 -42.23 -55.53
CA GLN A 839 -17.03 -41.73 -56.92
C GLN A 839 -18.19 -40.77 -57.35
N ALA A 840 -18.22 -40.35 -58.63
CA ALA A 840 -19.23 -39.54 -59.35
C ALA A 840 -19.24 -38.01 -59.04
N SER A 841 -19.07 -37.02 -59.94
CA SER A 841 -19.31 -36.76 -61.39
C SER A 841 -20.54 -35.84 -61.64
N ALA A 842 -20.58 -34.85 -62.55
CA ALA A 842 -19.62 -34.38 -63.58
C ALA A 842 -19.98 -32.98 -64.16
N THR A 843 -19.05 -32.38 -64.94
CA THR A 843 -19.26 -31.33 -66.00
C THR A 843 -19.76 -29.93 -65.55
N THR A 844 -19.46 -28.81 -66.24
CA THR A 844 -19.10 -28.58 -67.68
C THR A 844 -18.06 -27.45 -67.87
N THR A 845 -17.44 -27.38 -69.05
CA THR A 845 -16.38 -26.43 -69.50
C THR A 845 -16.85 -25.09 -70.09
N ALA A 846 -16.08 -24.02 -69.85
CA ALA A 846 -15.67 -22.99 -70.83
C ALA A 846 -14.48 -22.18 -70.20
N THR A 847 -13.27 -21.96 -70.74
CA THR A 847 -12.67 -21.66 -72.07
C THR A 847 -12.67 -20.19 -72.51
N PHE A 848 -11.45 -19.66 -72.69
CA PHE A 848 -11.06 -18.35 -73.27
C PHE A 848 -11.45 -17.09 -72.45
N GLN A 849 -10.76 -15.96 -72.59
CA GLN A 849 -9.76 -15.58 -73.61
C GLN A 849 -8.54 -14.84 -73.02
N ASN A 850 -7.43 -14.81 -73.77
CA ASN A 850 -6.15 -14.24 -73.33
C ASN A 850 -5.66 -13.16 -74.32
N SER A 851 -5.08 -12.09 -73.80
CA SER A 851 -4.34 -11.03 -74.52
C SER A 851 -3.46 -10.31 -73.49
N GLY A 852 -2.15 -10.11 -73.65
CA GLY A 852 -1.38 -10.04 -74.90
C GLY A 852 -1.34 -8.58 -75.41
N THR A 853 -0.18 -8.02 -75.75
CA THR A 853 1.17 -8.60 -75.90
C THR A 853 2.28 -7.54 -75.77
N GLU A 854 3.55 -8.01 -75.71
CA GLU A 854 4.76 -7.37 -76.28
C GLU A 854 5.32 -6.07 -75.62
N SER A 855 6.63 -5.76 -75.67
CA SER A 855 7.80 -6.52 -76.20
C SER A 855 9.17 -6.03 -75.66
N GLU A 856 10.09 -6.98 -75.44
CA GLU A 856 11.52 -7.00 -75.85
C GLU A 856 12.52 -5.92 -75.31
N GLN A 857 13.85 -6.11 -75.22
CA GLN A 857 14.83 -7.21 -75.47
C GLN A 857 16.06 -6.95 -74.50
N GLU A 858 17.27 -7.56 -74.46
CA GLU A 858 18.07 -8.48 -75.29
C GLU A 858 18.84 -9.52 -74.40
N GLU A 859 19.04 -10.75 -74.90
CA GLU A 859 20.26 -11.62 -74.91
C GLU A 859 21.12 -12.00 -73.63
N PRO A 860 21.92 -13.11 -73.68
CA PRO A 860 22.50 -13.82 -72.50
C PRO A 860 24.04 -14.12 -72.58
N VAL A 861 24.58 -15.12 -71.81
CA VAL A 861 25.55 -16.20 -72.23
C VAL A 861 26.39 -16.86 -71.08
N THR A 862 26.56 -18.21 -71.12
CA THR A 862 27.48 -19.14 -70.35
C THR A 862 27.39 -19.24 -68.80
N VAL A 863 27.79 -20.30 -68.04
CA VAL A 863 28.05 -21.78 -68.18
C VAL A 863 29.35 -22.29 -67.47
N CYS A 864 29.17 -23.17 -66.47
CA CYS A 864 30.03 -24.28 -65.95
C CYS A 864 31.37 -24.12 -65.14
N GLN A 865 31.38 -24.85 -63.99
CA GLN A 865 32.41 -25.78 -63.44
C GLN A 865 33.73 -25.32 -62.77
N ALA A 866 33.95 -25.78 -61.51
CA ALA A 866 35.14 -26.49 -60.95
C ALA A 866 35.14 -26.48 -59.38
N SER A 867 35.80 -27.35 -58.59
CA SER A 867 35.87 -28.84 -58.56
C SER A 867 36.66 -29.35 -57.32
N CYS A 868 36.21 -30.42 -56.63
CA CYS A 868 36.96 -31.31 -55.69
C CYS A 868 37.54 -30.72 -54.36
N SER A 869 37.95 -31.48 -53.32
CA SER A 869 37.48 -32.76 -52.70
C SER A 869 38.31 -33.17 -51.43
N THR A 870 37.69 -33.76 -50.38
CA THR A 870 38.30 -34.67 -49.33
C THR A 870 39.42 -34.11 -48.39
N THR A 871 39.76 -34.59 -47.16
CA THR A 871 39.30 -35.70 -46.25
C THR A 871 39.72 -35.50 -44.76
N ALA A 872 39.10 -36.30 -43.86
CA ALA A 872 39.49 -36.88 -42.54
C ALA A 872 41.01 -37.05 -42.16
N SER A 873 41.47 -37.35 -40.91
CA SER A 873 40.92 -37.44 -39.50
C SER A 873 42.06 -37.79 -38.47
N THR A 874 41.72 -38.02 -37.17
CA THR A 874 42.46 -38.66 -36.01
C THR A 874 43.72 -37.97 -35.42
N ALA A 875 44.21 -38.18 -34.17
CA ALA A 875 43.73 -38.58 -32.80
C ALA A 875 44.92 -38.34 -31.76
N SER A 876 45.07 -38.72 -30.46
CA SER A 876 44.47 -39.68 -29.48
C SER A 876 44.85 -39.35 -27.98
N THR A 877 44.14 -39.93 -26.99
CA THR A 877 44.54 -40.43 -25.62
C THR A 877 45.34 -39.61 -24.56
N GLU A 878 44.68 -39.24 -23.44
CA GLU A 878 44.74 -39.79 -22.03
C GLU A 878 46.01 -40.46 -21.39
N PRO A 879 46.12 -40.72 -20.05
CA PRO A 879 45.31 -40.33 -18.85
C PRO A 879 46.06 -40.05 -17.47
N ALA A 880 45.28 -39.78 -16.39
CA ALA A 880 45.41 -40.31 -14.98
C ALA A 880 45.87 -39.47 -13.73
N ARG A 881 45.22 -39.82 -12.59
CA ARG A 881 45.19 -39.37 -11.15
C ARG A 881 46.43 -39.81 -10.28
N PRO A 882 46.50 -39.76 -8.91
CA PRO A 882 45.63 -39.26 -7.78
C PRO A 882 46.33 -38.27 -6.76
N VAL A 883 45.71 -37.52 -5.81
CA VAL A 883 44.86 -37.73 -4.57
C VAL A 883 45.57 -38.22 -3.27
N ALA A 884 45.60 -37.39 -2.20
CA ALA A 884 45.52 -37.67 -0.72
C ALA A 884 46.15 -36.51 0.13
N ILE A 885 45.45 -35.75 0.99
CA ILE A 885 44.96 -35.98 2.38
C ILE A 885 46.04 -35.96 3.50
N ALA A 886 46.02 -34.93 4.39
CA ALA A 886 46.23 -35.04 5.86
C ALA A 886 46.01 -33.70 6.62
N GLN A 887 45.47 -33.79 7.85
CA GLN A 887 45.43 -32.77 8.93
C GLN A 887 46.25 -33.34 10.13
N PRO A 888 46.76 -32.56 11.14
CA PRO A 888 45.93 -32.00 12.22
C PRO A 888 46.45 -30.70 12.92
N VAL A 889 45.78 -30.35 14.03
CA VAL A 889 45.89 -29.13 14.86
C VAL A 889 46.78 -29.33 16.09
N ALA A 890 47.49 -28.28 16.55
CA ALA A 890 47.90 -28.08 17.94
C ALA A 890 48.14 -26.58 18.25
N GLN A 891 48.06 -26.17 19.52
CA GLN A 891 48.18 -24.79 20.01
C GLN A 891 49.48 -24.58 20.81
N ALA A 892 50.04 -23.35 20.83
CA ALA A 892 50.45 -22.61 22.05
C ALA A 892 51.13 -21.26 21.74
N ASP A 893 50.71 -20.23 22.48
CA ASP A 893 51.46 -19.11 23.09
C ASP A 893 52.56 -18.30 22.34
N GLY A 894 52.47 -16.97 22.50
CA GLY A 894 53.44 -16.35 23.43
C GLY A 894 54.54 -15.40 22.94
N GLU A 895 54.21 -14.36 22.17
CA GLU A 895 54.97 -13.08 22.07
C GLU A 895 56.42 -13.03 21.50
N SER A 896 56.88 -11.79 21.25
CA SER A 896 58.29 -11.37 21.21
C SER A 896 59.22 -11.85 20.07
N VAL A 897 58.72 -11.76 18.84
CA VAL A 897 59.30 -10.92 17.77
C VAL A 897 60.84 -10.87 17.63
N ARG A 898 61.38 -11.43 16.53
CA ARG A 898 62.25 -10.67 15.61
C ARG A 898 62.42 -11.30 14.22
N LYS A 899 62.45 -10.42 13.20
CA LYS A 899 62.81 -10.67 11.79
C LYS A 899 64.22 -11.33 11.74
N ALA A 900 64.62 -12.13 10.74
CA ALA A 900 64.41 -11.89 9.32
C ALA A 900 64.84 -13.08 8.43
N ARG A 901 63.99 -13.47 7.47
CA ARG A 901 64.37 -13.77 6.07
C ARG A 901 63.11 -14.00 5.22
N GLN A 902 62.73 -12.99 4.43
CA GLN A 902 61.76 -13.10 3.34
C GLN A 902 62.39 -12.54 2.08
N GLN A 903 62.25 -13.27 0.97
CA GLN A 903 62.54 -12.83 -0.40
C GLN A 903 61.62 -13.63 -1.33
N THR A 904 60.42 -13.11 -1.61
CA THR A 904 59.49 -13.69 -2.57
C THR A 904 58.44 -12.68 -3.02
N ALA A 905 58.06 -12.78 -4.30
CA ALA A 905 56.94 -12.12 -4.96
C ALA A 905 56.98 -10.57 -5.07
N GLN A 906 56.41 -10.08 -6.17
CA GLN A 906 56.07 -8.66 -6.38
C GLN A 906 54.58 -8.48 -6.11
N GLU A 907 54.21 -7.35 -5.51
CA GLU A 907 52.83 -6.98 -5.25
C GLU A 907 52.16 -6.41 -6.53
N PRO A 908 50.83 -6.53 -6.70
CA PRO A 908 50.11 -5.84 -7.77
C PRO A 908 50.12 -4.33 -7.55
N GLU A 909 50.23 -3.54 -8.61
CA GLU A 909 50.21 -2.07 -8.47
C GLU A 909 48.81 -1.57 -8.02
N PRO A 910 48.75 -0.62 -7.07
CA PRO A 910 47.49 -0.08 -6.57
C PRO A 910 46.70 0.67 -7.65
N VAL A 911 45.40 0.35 -7.75
CA VAL A 911 44.46 1.00 -8.67
C VAL A 911 44.46 2.51 -8.44
N SER A 912 44.61 3.28 -9.52
CA SER A 912 44.74 4.74 -9.44
C SER A 912 43.65 5.48 -10.20
N HIS A 913 42.92 6.35 -9.52
CA HIS A 913 41.90 7.20 -10.12
C HIS A 913 42.50 8.55 -10.50
N VAL A 914 42.23 9.07 -11.71
CA VAL A 914 42.62 10.43 -12.10
C VAL A 914 41.38 11.30 -12.16
N ILE A 915 41.37 12.35 -11.36
CA ILE A 915 40.31 13.34 -11.22
C ILE A 915 40.80 14.65 -11.86
N GLN A 916 39.92 15.41 -12.52
CA GLN A 916 40.27 16.66 -13.18
C GLN A 916 39.48 17.81 -12.53
N GLY A 917 40.19 18.76 -11.93
CA GLY A 917 39.61 19.99 -11.39
C GLY A 917 39.25 20.97 -12.52
N ALA A 918 38.35 21.93 -12.23
CA ALA A 918 37.88 22.91 -13.21
C ALA A 918 39.04 23.75 -13.77
N ASN A 919 40.03 24.06 -12.92
CA ASN A 919 41.21 24.86 -13.25
C ASN A 919 42.25 24.11 -14.11
N GLY A 920 41.94 22.90 -14.60
CA GLY A 920 42.79 22.09 -15.46
C GLY A 920 43.84 21.25 -14.73
N HIS A 921 43.99 21.44 -13.41
CA HIS A 921 44.81 20.59 -12.55
C HIS A 921 44.23 19.16 -12.52
N ARG A 922 45.10 18.16 -12.58
CA ARG A 922 44.72 16.74 -12.56
C ARG A 922 45.29 16.07 -11.32
N PHE A 923 44.45 15.44 -10.53
CA PHE A 923 44.84 14.74 -9.30
C PHE A 923 44.70 13.23 -9.49
N LYS A 924 45.82 12.51 -9.44
CA LYS A 924 45.84 11.05 -9.37
C LYS A 924 45.76 10.64 -7.90
N VAL A 925 44.89 9.69 -7.56
CA VAL A 925 44.73 9.14 -6.21
C VAL A 925 45.24 7.69 -6.22
N VAL A 926 46.05 7.31 -5.24
CA VAL A 926 46.65 5.98 -5.09
C VAL A 926 46.64 5.60 -3.61
N GLY A 927 45.67 4.78 -3.21
CA GLY A 927 45.35 4.61 -1.78
C GLY A 927 44.94 5.95 -1.15
N GLU A 928 45.45 6.25 0.03
CA GLU A 928 45.20 7.53 0.75
C GLU A 928 45.97 8.73 0.15
N LYS A 929 46.89 8.49 -0.79
CA LYS A 929 47.77 9.53 -1.35
C LYS A 929 47.21 10.16 -2.62
N TRP A 930 47.25 11.48 -2.64
CA TRP A 930 46.88 12.34 -3.77
C TRP A 930 48.14 12.89 -4.43
N TYR A 931 48.09 12.98 -5.76
CA TYR A 931 49.21 13.32 -6.64
C TYR A 931 48.75 14.35 -7.67
N GLU A 932 49.20 15.59 -7.54
CA GLU A 932 48.98 16.62 -8.55
C GLU A 932 49.84 16.32 -9.78
N LEU A 933 49.26 16.38 -10.99
CA LEU A 933 49.92 16.07 -12.25
C LEU A 933 50.07 17.29 -13.16
N ASP A 934 51.25 17.43 -13.75
CA ASP A 934 51.53 18.42 -14.79
C ASP A 934 50.82 18.12 -16.12
N ALA A 935 51.00 18.99 -17.12
CA ALA A 935 50.47 18.79 -18.47
C ALA A 935 50.98 17.50 -19.15
N SER A 936 52.20 17.04 -18.83
CA SER A 936 52.79 15.80 -19.36
C SER A 936 52.27 14.53 -18.67
N GLY A 937 51.47 14.65 -17.61
CA GLY A 937 50.97 13.53 -16.81
C GLY A 937 51.96 13.04 -15.76
N ARG A 938 52.98 13.83 -15.42
CA ARG A 938 53.97 13.53 -14.38
C ARG A 938 53.62 14.22 -13.06
N GLN A 939 54.01 13.58 -11.97
CA GLN A 939 53.82 14.07 -10.61
C GLN A 939 54.51 15.42 -10.39
N LEU A 940 53.72 16.44 -10.05
CA LEU A 940 54.14 17.78 -9.66
C LEU A 940 54.17 17.94 -8.13
N ARG A 941 53.23 17.30 -7.42
CA ARG A 941 53.14 17.30 -5.94
C ARG A 941 52.56 15.98 -5.40
N GLU A 942 52.91 15.64 -4.16
CA GLU A 942 52.32 14.53 -3.37
C GLU A 942 51.73 15.09 -2.07
N GLY A 943 50.70 14.44 -1.53
CA GLY A 943 50.14 14.73 -0.21
C GLY A 943 48.87 13.94 0.09
N THR A 944 48.26 14.15 1.25
CA THR A 944 46.88 13.69 1.54
C THR A 944 45.86 14.71 1.04
N LYS A 945 44.58 14.31 0.86
CA LYS A 945 43.52 15.27 0.48
C LYS A 945 43.40 16.43 1.48
N ARG A 946 43.55 16.14 2.78
CA ARG A 946 43.61 17.15 3.85
C ARG A 946 44.72 18.17 3.59
N GLU A 947 45.93 17.73 3.23
CA GLU A 947 47.05 18.62 2.90
C GLU A 947 46.82 19.46 1.64
N PHE A 948 46.15 18.93 0.62
CA PHE A 948 45.79 19.72 -0.57
C PHE A 948 44.74 20.81 -0.23
N VAL A 949 43.65 20.47 0.46
CA VAL A 949 42.64 21.46 0.89
C VAL A 949 43.24 22.50 1.84
N ALA A 950 44.04 22.06 2.82
CA ALA A 950 44.76 22.93 3.76
C ALA A 950 45.94 23.70 3.13
N GLN A 951 46.24 23.49 1.85
CA GLN A 951 47.17 24.27 1.06
C GLN A 951 46.44 25.30 0.19
N SER A 952 45.43 24.90 -0.58
CA SER A 952 44.68 25.81 -1.46
C SER A 952 44.02 26.93 -0.67
N LEU A 953 43.61 26.66 0.57
CA LEU A 953 43.05 27.65 1.48
C LEU A 953 44.10 28.46 2.26
N ARG A 954 45.38 28.09 2.28
CA ARG A 954 46.38 28.66 3.21
C ARG A 954 46.68 30.14 2.96
N ASP A 955 46.63 30.56 1.70
CA ASP A 955 46.89 31.95 1.30
C ASP A 955 45.61 32.82 1.37
N LEU A 956 44.44 32.16 1.30
CA LEU A 956 43.11 32.76 1.43
C LEU A 956 42.71 32.99 2.89
N VAL A 957 42.98 32.00 3.76
CA VAL A 957 42.45 31.90 5.13
C VAL A 957 43.59 31.62 6.11
N LYS A 958 44.08 32.68 6.77
CA LYS A 958 45.29 32.69 7.59
C LYS A 958 45.00 32.47 9.08
N SER A 959 43.75 32.66 9.51
CA SER A 959 43.32 32.45 10.90
C SER A 959 41.89 31.90 11.00
N PRO A 960 41.51 31.26 12.12
CA PRO A 960 40.13 30.88 12.41
C PRO A 960 39.16 32.06 12.37
N GLN A 961 39.61 33.27 12.74
CA GLN A 961 38.82 34.50 12.69
C GLN A 961 38.52 34.94 11.24
N GLU A 962 39.50 34.79 10.33
CA GLU A 962 39.31 35.06 8.91
C GLU A 962 38.33 34.02 8.31
N LEU A 963 38.45 32.74 8.67
CA LEU A 963 37.50 31.70 8.30
C LEU A 963 36.06 32.00 8.78
N TYR A 964 35.90 32.41 10.04
CA TYR A 964 34.61 32.82 10.61
C TYR A 964 33.98 33.98 9.82
N SER A 965 34.78 35.01 9.49
CA SER A 965 34.27 36.17 8.74
C SER A 965 33.71 35.77 7.37
N TYR A 966 34.44 34.94 6.61
CA TYR A 966 33.95 34.41 5.33
C TYR A 966 32.77 33.46 5.50
N TRP A 967 32.76 32.60 6.52
CA TRP A 967 31.71 31.60 6.68
C TRP A 967 30.36 32.18 7.10
N VAL A 968 30.36 33.27 7.87
CA VAL A 968 29.16 34.01 8.28
C VAL A 968 28.55 34.81 7.12
N ASN A 969 29.36 35.28 6.18
CA ASN A 969 28.89 36.00 5.00
C ASN A 969 28.52 35.03 3.87
N GLY A 970 27.23 34.93 3.52
CA GLY A 970 26.75 33.98 2.52
C GLY A 970 27.40 34.11 1.13
N GLU A 971 27.82 35.30 0.71
CA GLU A 971 28.50 35.49 -0.57
C GLU A 971 29.97 35.03 -0.52
N GLU A 972 30.70 35.36 0.55
CA GLU A 972 32.09 34.96 0.74
C GLU A 972 32.21 33.45 1.05
N ARG A 973 31.30 32.89 1.86
CA ARG A 973 31.14 31.44 2.06
C ARG A 973 30.94 30.73 0.73
N LYS A 974 30.07 31.25 -0.13
CA LYS A 974 29.82 30.64 -1.44
C LYS A 974 31.08 30.71 -2.33
N LEU A 975 31.75 31.85 -2.41
CA LEU A 975 33.00 31.99 -3.16
C LEU A 975 34.08 31.02 -2.66
N LEU A 976 34.23 30.87 -1.34
CA LEU A 976 35.15 29.93 -0.70
C LEU A 976 34.82 28.47 -1.07
N ILE A 977 33.54 28.09 -1.00
CA ILE A 977 33.05 26.75 -1.35
C ILE A 977 33.17 26.45 -2.85
N ASP A 978 32.88 27.42 -3.71
CA ASP A 978 32.94 27.21 -5.16
C ASP A 978 34.40 27.20 -5.66
N GLN A 979 35.28 28.09 -5.17
CA GLN A 979 36.72 27.99 -5.43
C GLN A 979 37.30 26.64 -4.95
N LEU A 980 36.87 26.16 -3.77
CA LEU A 980 37.27 24.85 -3.27
C LEU A 980 36.90 23.68 -4.20
N LYS A 981 35.82 23.79 -4.99
CA LYS A 981 35.43 22.79 -6.01
C LYS A 981 36.21 22.95 -7.32
N GLU A 982 36.73 24.14 -7.61
CA GLU A 982 37.54 24.40 -8.80
C GLU A 982 38.99 23.88 -8.62
N ASP A 983 39.56 24.10 -7.43
CA ASP A 983 40.93 23.73 -7.07
C ASP A 983 41.07 22.30 -6.51
N VAL A 984 40.08 21.76 -5.79
CA VAL A 984 40.10 20.43 -5.16
C VAL A 984 38.73 19.73 -5.30
N VAL A 985 38.63 18.44 -4.98
CA VAL A 985 37.33 17.76 -4.93
C VAL A 985 36.58 18.20 -3.66
N GLY A 986 35.39 18.78 -3.86
CA GLY A 986 34.62 19.56 -2.87
C GLY A 986 34.32 18.90 -1.52
N LEU A 987 33.89 19.75 -0.59
CA LEU A 987 33.79 19.46 0.86
C LEU A 987 32.94 18.24 1.20
N ASP A 988 31.87 17.98 0.45
CA ASP A 988 31.00 16.80 0.61
C ASP A 988 31.80 15.49 0.49
N THR A 989 32.77 15.48 -0.45
CA THR A 989 33.65 14.33 -0.67
C THR A 989 34.82 14.32 0.32
N LEU A 990 35.18 15.45 0.93
CA LEU A 990 36.17 15.50 2.01
C LEU A 990 35.58 14.92 3.31
N ALA A 991 34.35 15.32 3.66
CA ALA A 991 33.60 14.78 4.79
C ALA A 991 33.39 13.26 4.65
N ALA A 992 33.02 12.80 3.45
CA ALA A 992 32.85 11.37 3.16
C ALA A 992 34.16 10.57 3.27
N GLU A 993 35.26 11.05 2.68
CA GLU A 993 36.57 10.37 2.77
C GLU A 993 37.13 10.33 4.20
N MET A 994 36.87 11.36 5.02
CA MET A 994 37.25 11.38 6.43
C MET A 994 36.28 10.60 7.33
N ASN A 995 35.20 10.03 6.78
CA ASN A 995 34.13 9.33 7.51
C ASN A 995 33.44 10.22 8.58
N LEU A 996 33.22 11.49 8.26
CA LEU A 996 32.64 12.53 9.13
C LEU A 996 31.47 13.29 8.47
N PRO A 997 30.39 12.60 8.02
CA PRO A 997 29.25 13.27 7.35
C PRO A 997 28.40 14.15 8.27
N GLU A 998 28.45 13.92 9.60
CA GLU A 998 27.67 14.67 10.61
C GLU A 998 28.34 15.98 11.07
N VAL A 999 29.57 16.23 10.61
CA VAL A 999 30.38 17.41 10.96
C VAL A 999 30.03 18.56 10.03
N ASP A 1000 29.87 19.77 10.58
CA ASP A 1000 29.62 20.93 9.72
C ASP A 1000 30.85 21.29 8.88
N TYR A 1001 30.63 21.76 7.66
CA TYR A 1001 31.71 22.13 6.74
C TYR A 1001 32.60 23.27 7.27
N TYR A 1002 32.09 24.12 8.18
CA TYR A 1002 32.89 25.05 8.96
C TYR A 1002 33.92 24.34 9.84
N ASP A 1003 33.49 23.37 10.64
CA ASP A 1003 34.37 22.64 11.57
C ASP A 1003 35.30 21.66 10.86
N LEU A 1004 34.85 21.07 9.76
CA LEU A 1004 35.70 20.33 8.84
C LEU A 1004 36.85 21.22 8.33
N LEU A 1005 36.55 22.45 7.90
CA LEU A 1005 37.58 23.41 7.47
C LEU A 1005 38.48 23.89 8.63
N ARG A 1006 37.91 24.18 9.80
CA ARG A 1006 38.69 24.54 11.01
C ARG A 1006 39.68 23.44 11.40
N HIS A 1007 39.23 22.18 11.36
CA HIS A 1007 40.10 21.04 11.62
C HIS A 1007 41.15 20.87 10.52
N VAL A 1008 40.75 20.94 9.24
CA VAL A 1008 41.66 20.77 8.09
C VAL A 1008 42.77 21.83 8.07
N LEU A 1009 42.46 23.10 8.32
CA LEU A 1009 43.42 24.22 8.31
C LEU A 1009 44.22 24.38 9.61
N PHE A 1010 43.55 24.28 10.76
CA PHE A 1010 44.08 24.76 12.05
C PHE A 1010 44.16 23.65 13.13
N ASP A 1011 43.84 22.40 12.77
CA ASP A 1011 43.80 21.22 13.66
C ASP A 1011 42.92 21.39 14.91
N LEU A 1012 41.90 22.25 14.80
CA LEU A 1012 40.91 22.51 15.85
C LEU A 1012 39.98 21.29 16.06
N PRO A 1013 39.29 21.21 17.21
CA PRO A 1013 38.29 20.17 17.47
C PRO A 1013 37.18 20.17 16.43
N LEU A 1014 36.77 18.97 16.02
CA LEU A 1014 35.59 18.75 15.19
C LEU A 1014 34.33 18.87 16.04
N LEU A 1015 33.28 19.51 15.51
CA LEU A 1015 31.95 19.56 16.11
C LEU A 1015 30.92 19.06 15.10
N THR A 1016 29.97 18.25 15.56
CA THR A 1016 28.81 17.84 14.76
C THR A 1016 27.75 18.94 14.73
N ARG A 1017 26.86 18.89 13.72
CA ARG A 1017 25.76 19.85 13.59
C ARG A 1017 24.84 19.92 14.83
N PRO A 1018 24.44 18.80 15.46
CA PRO A 1018 23.72 18.83 16.74
C PRO A 1018 24.52 19.49 17.88
N GLU A 1019 25.83 19.25 17.98
CA GLU A 1019 26.68 19.86 19.02
C GLU A 1019 26.78 21.38 18.86
N ARG A 1020 26.74 21.91 17.63
CA ARG A 1020 26.63 23.37 17.41
C ARG A 1020 25.28 23.94 17.87
N VAL A 1021 24.18 23.23 17.67
CA VAL A 1021 22.87 23.68 18.18
C VAL A 1021 22.81 23.66 19.70
N GLU A 1022 23.44 22.67 20.35
CA GLU A 1022 23.52 22.63 21.80
C GLU A 1022 24.49 23.70 22.37
N GLN A 1023 25.57 24.02 21.65
CA GLN A 1023 26.42 25.18 21.98
C GLN A 1023 25.68 26.51 21.80
N LEU A 1024 24.87 26.68 20.76
CA LEU A 1024 24.01 27.85 20.58
C LEU A 1024 23.02 28.01 21.75
N ARG A 1025 22.34 26.92 22.14
CA ARG A 1025 21.39 26.90 23.27
C ARG A 1025 22.05 27.26 24.60
N SER A 1026 23.24 26.72 24.86
CA SER A 1026 23.95 26.91 26.13
C SER A 1026 24.72 28.23 26.23
N ARG A 1027 25.34 28.73 25.14
CA ARG A 1027 26.02 30.05 25.12
C ARG A 1027 25.06 31.23 24.95
N HIS A 1028 24.00 31.07 24.16
CA HIS A 1028 23.13 32.18 23.74
C HIS A 1028 21.62 31.95 24.04
N PRO A 1029 21.22 31.54 25.26
CA PRO A 1029 19.80 31.35 25.60
C PRO A 1029 18.98 32.64 25.38
N ALA A 1030 19.57 33.80 25.67
CA ALA A 1030 18.99 35.13 25.43
C ALA A 1030 18.82 35.52 23.94
N PHE A 1031 19.11 34.62 22.98
CA PHE A 1031 18.62 34.70 21.60
C PHE A 1031 17.29 33.96 21.45
N ILE A 1032 17.23 32.69 21.88
CA ILE A 1032 16.05 31.82 21.78
C ILE A 1032 14.89 32.37 22.63
N GLU A 1033 15.18 32.86 23.84
CA GLU A 1033 14.20 33.48 24.75
C GLU A 1033 13.43 34.66 24.14
N ARG A 1034 13.98 35.36 23.13
CA ARG A 1034 13.27 36.45 22.43
C ARG A 1034 12.06 35.95 21.67
N PHE A 1035 12.13 34.72 21.16
CA PHE A 1035 11.07 34.09 20.37
C PHE A 1035 10.00 33.44 21.26
N ALA A 1036 10.27 33.21 22.55
CA ALA A 1036 9.31 32.66 23.50
C ALA A 1036 8.03 33.50 23.68
N ALA A 1037 8.03 34.77 23.25
CA ALA A 1037 6.83 35.62 23.20
C ALA A 1037 5.88 35.33 22.02
N SER A 1038 6.31 34.56 21.02
CA SER A 1038 5.47 34.10 19.89
C SER A 1038 5.74 32.61 19.63
N PRO A 1039 4.87 31.70 20.11
CA PRO A 1039 5.07 30.25 19.96
C PRO A 1039 5.31 29.81 18.51
N LEU A 1040 4.68 30.48 17.54
CA LEU A 1040 4.89 30.21 16.12
C LEU A 1040 6.30 30.62 15.65
N ALA A 1041 6.83 31.76 16.10
CA ALA A 1041 8.19 32.17 15.75
C ALA A 1041 9.26 31.28 16.42
N LEU A 1042 9.00 30.81 17.64
CA LEU A 1042 9.85 29.82 18.32
C LEU A 1042 9.79 28.45 17.62
N PHE A 1043 8.60 27.97 17.24
CA PHE A 1043 8.43 26.74 16.46
C PHE A 1043 9.17 26.80 15.12
N VAL A 1044 9.10 27.93 14.40
CA VAL A 1044 9.91 28.13 13.19
C VAL A 1044 11.40 28.02 13.52
N LEU A 1045 11.88 28.69 14.58
CA LEU A 1045 13.29 28.70 14.94
C LEU A 1045 13.80 27.29 15.31
N GLU A 1046 13.09 26.55 16.16
CA GLU A 1046 13.49 25.19 16.54
C GLU A 1046 13.42 24.23 15.33
N GLY A 1047 12.41 24.34 14.46
CA GLY A 1047 12.36 23.57 13.20
C GLY A 1047 13.50 23.89 12.23
N LEU A 1048 13.98 25.15 12.18
CA LEU A 1048 15.19 25.52 11.43
C LEU A 1048 16.45 24.90 12.06
N LEU A 1049 16.55 24.84 13.39
CA LEU A 1049 17.67 24.22 14.11
C LEU A 1049 17.68 22.68 13.96
N GLU A 1050 16.52 22.04 13.97
CA GLU A 1050 16.37 20.60 13.72
C GLU A 1050 16.74 20.25 12.27
N ILE A 1051 16.26 21.01 11.28
CA ILE A 1051 16.64 20.83 9.87
C ILE A 1051 18.16 20.97 9.71
N TYR A 1052 18.79 21.99 10.29
CA TYR A 1052 20.25 22.13 10.26
C TYR A 1052 20.95 20.91 10.89
N SER A 1053 20.48 20.46 12.06
CA SER A 1053 21.07 19.35 12.83
C SER A 1053 20.99 18.00 12.11
N THR A 1054 19.97 17.79 11.27
CA THR A 1054 19.63 16.49 10.67
C THR A 1054 19.89 16.40 9.17
N ARG A 1055 20.15 17.53 8.49
CA ARG A 1055 20.31 17.58 7.04
C ARG A 1055 21.59 18.31 6.61
N PRO A 1056 22.71 17.59 6.36
CA PRO A 1056 23.96 18.20 5.89
C PRO A 1056 23.82 18.85 4.50
N ASP A 1057 22.81 18.50 3.71
CA ASP A 1057 22.52 19.10 2.41
C ASP A 1057 21.92 20.52 2.48
N VAL A 1058 21.61 21.03 3.68
CA VAL A 1058 20.95 22.33 3.87
C VAL A 1058 21.85 23.29 4.68
N ASN A 1059 22.16 24.45 4.07
CA ASN A 1059 22.98 25.54 4.61
C ASN A 1059 22.20 26.85 4.60
N PHE A 1060 22.35 27.71 5.63
CA PHE A 1060 21.47 28.85 6.02
C PHE A 1060 21.30 30.04 5.04
N ASP A 1061 21.17 29.76 3.74
CA ASP A 1061 20.95 30.73 2.68
C ASP A 1061 19.46 31.15 2.56
N SER A 1062 19.13 32.02 1.61
CA SER A 1062 17.83 32.74 1.55
C SER A 1062 16.58 31.90 1.20
N GLY A 1063 16.70 30.58 1.01
CA GLY A 1063 15.60 29.69 0.60
C GLY A 1063 14.80 29.00 1.73
N TRP A 1064 15.24 29.05 2.99
CA TRP A 1064 14.82 28.07 4.01
C TRP A 1064 13.32 27.94 4.29
N LEU A 1065 12.54 29.01 4.12
CA LEU A 1065 11.07 29.00 4.22
C LEU A 1065 10.36 28.15 3.15
N GLU A 1066 11.08 27.48 2.25
CA GLU A 1066 10.56 26.44 1.35
C GLU A 1066 10.70 25.01 1.91
N PHE A 1067 11.54 24.81 2.94
CA PHE A 1067 11.73 23.50 3.59
C PHE A 1067 10.90 23.33 4.88
N VAL A 1068 10.54 24.43 5.56
CA VAL A 1068 9.73 24.36 6.79
C VAL A 1068 8.25 24.19 6.45
N GLN A 1069 7.73 22.97 6.53
CA GLN A 1069 6.32 22.67 6.25
C GLN A 1069 5.40 23.09 7.41
N ILE A 1070 5.14 24.39 7.54
CA ILE A 1070 4.20 24.92 8.54
C ILE A 1070 2.81 25.04 7.91
N THR A 1071 1.86 24.26 8.44
CA THR A 1071 0.38 24.34 8.33
C THR A 1071 -0.21 24.95 7.04
N PRO A 1072 -1.03 24.21 6.25
CA PRO A 1072 -1.56 24.66 4.95
C PRO A 1072 -2.51 25.89 4.98
N LYS A 1073 -2.73 26.52 6.15
CA LYS A 1073 -3.59 27.70 6.34
C LYS A 1073 -2.85 29.06 6.27
N ARG A 1074 -1.51 29.13 6.26
CA ARG A 1074 -0.76 30.40 6.40
C ARG A 1074 0.25 30.66 5.27
N THR A 1075 0.50 31.93 4.96
CA THR A 1075 1.41 32.34 3.87
C THR A 1075 2.85 32.61 4.34
N LYS A 1076 3.81 32.46 3.41
CA LYS A 1076 5.22 32.84 3.62
C LYS A 1076 5.40 34.30 4.06
N GLN A 1077 4.46 35.19 3.75
CA GLN A 1077 4.49 36.59 4.22
C GLN A 1077 4.04 36.77 5.68
N GLU A 1078 3.07 35.99 6.16
CA GLU A 1078 2.64 36.04 7.56
C GLU A 1078 3.75 35.55 8.50
N LEU A 1079 4.40 34.42 8.16
CA LEU A 1079 5.54 33.89 8.91
C LEU A 1079 6.69 34.91 9.01
N MET A 1080 7.01 35.59 7.89
CA MET A 1080 8.02 36.65 7.84
C MET A 1080 7.64 37.87 8.71
N GLN A 1081 6.36 38.19 8.85
CA GLN A 1081 5.89 39.27 9.73
C GLN A 1081 5.91 38.86 11.20
N GLU A 1082 5.58 37.61 11.53
CA GLU A 1082 5.51 37.13 12.90
C GLU A 1082 6.90 36.97 13.53
N ILE A 1083 7.86 36.41 12.78
CA ILE A 1083 9.27 36.38 13.19
C ILE A 1083 9.83 37.81 13.37
N LYS A 1084 9.37 38.75 12.52
CA LYS A 1084 9.73 40.17 12.65
C LYS A 1084 9.16 40.84 13.90
N ARG A 1085 7.96 40.46 14.35
CA ARG A 1085 7.39 40.92 15.63
C ARG A 1085 8.19 40.35 16.81
N ALA A 1086 8.47 39.05 16.78
CA ALA A 1086 9.21 38.36 17.83
C ALA A 1086 10.64 38.93 18.02
N ASN A 1087 11.42 39.08 16.94
CA ASN A 1087 12.78 39.64 17.02
C ASN A 1087 12.80 41.19 17.04
N GLY A 1088 11.91 41.82 17.82
CA GLY A 1088 11.94 43.24 18.13
C GLY A 1088 11.85 44.21 16.93
N GLY A 1089 11.28 43.76 15.81
CA GLY A 1089 11.17 44.53 14.56
C GLY A 1089 12.26 44.24 13.50
N LYS A 1090 13.26 43.40 13.79
CA LYS A 1090 14.25 42.95 12.80
C LYS A 1090 13.60 42.07 11.72
N ALA A 1091 13.99 42.23 10.46
CA ALA A 1091 13.47 41.38 9.39
C ALA A 1091 13.98 39.93 9.51
N TYR A 1092 13.26 38.97 8.89
CA TYR A 1092 13.66 37.55 8.89
C TYR A 1092 15.11 37.32 8.45
N LEU A 1093 15.56 37.96 7.36
CA LEU A 1093 16.95 37.83 6.90
C LEU A 1093 17.97 38.28 7.96
N GLN A 1094 17.70 39.40 8.65
CA GLN A 1094 18.53 39.88 9.77
C GLN A 1094 18.51 38.92 10.97
N THR A 1095 17.41 38.17 11.15
CA THR A 1095 17.30 37.11 12.16
C THR A 1095 18.13 35.88 11.77
N MET A 1096 18.16 35.51 10.49
CA MET A 1096 18.99 34.42 9.97
C MET A 1096 20.49 34.77 9.95
N GLU A 1097 20.85 36.03 9.69
CA GLU A 1097 22.21 36.54 9.85
C GLU A 1097 22.67 36.53 11.32
N GLU A 1098 21.77 36.89 12.25
CA GLU A 1098 22.04 36.85 13.70
C GLU A 1098 22.18 35.41 14.20
N LEU A 1099 21.30 34.50 13.76
CA LEU A 1099 21.40 33.07 14.04
C LEU A 1099 22.73 32.47 13.54
N GLN A 1100 23.12 32.74 12.29
CA GLN A 1100 24.38 32.22 11.73
C GLN A 1100 25.62 32.71 12.52
N LYS A 1101 25.63 33.96 12.97
CA LYS A 1101 26.72 34.49 13.81
C LYS A 1101 26.86 33.70 15.11
N LEU A 1102 25.77 33.60 15.86
CA LEU A 1102 25.73 32.93 17.17
C LEU A 1102 25.97 31.41 17.08
N LEU A 1103 25.58 30.78 15.97
CA LEU A 1103 25.81 29.35 15.73
C LEU A 1103 27.27 29.02 15.42
N TYR A 1104 28.00 29.94 14.77
CA TYR A 1104 29.41 29.78 14.40
C TYR A 1104 30.39 30.49 15.35
N GLU A 1105 29.90 31.04 16.48
CA GLU A 1105 30.70 31.73 17.50
C GLU A 1105 31.42 30.74 18.43
N ASP A 1106 32.72 30.97 18.67
CA ASP A 1106 33.64 30.02 19.29
C ASP A 1106 34.62 30.73 20.27
N ASP A 1107 34.67 30.29 21.54
CA ASP A 1107 35.39 30.99 22.63
C ASP A 1107 36.90 31.20 22.39
N GLN A 1108 37.54 30.29 21.63
CA GLN A 1108 39.00 30.29 21.40
C GLN A 1108 39.52 31.43 20.50
N VAL A 1109 38.63 32.32 20.04
CA VAL A 1109 39.02 33.58 19.37
C VAL A 1109 39.64 34.60 20.34
N SER A 1110 39.51 34.40 21.67
CA SER A 1110 39.96 35.34 22.71
C SER A 1110 41.32 35.00 23.36
N ILE A 1111 42.36 34.75 22.56
CA ILE A 1111 43.75 34.59 23.06
C ILE A 1111 44.71 35.57 22.36
N ASP A 1112 45.09 36.61 23.11
CA ASP A 1112 46.12 37.64 22.85
C ASP A 1112 45.97 38.55 21.61
N GLN A 1113 46.88 39.54 21.53
CA GLN A 1113 46.78 40.83 20.81
C GLN A 1113 47.48 40.86 19.45
#